data_AF-A0A5C6G206-F1
#
_entry.id   AF-A0A5C6G206-F1
#
_cell.length_a   1.000
_cell.length_b   1.000
_cell.length_c   1.000
_cell.angle_alpha   90.00
_cell.angle_beta   90.00
_cell.angle_gamma   90.00
#
_symmetry.space_group_name_H-M   'P 1'
#
loop_
_entity.id
_entity.type
_entity.pdbx_description
1 polymer ?
#
loop_
_entity_poly.entity_id
_entity_poly.type
_entity_poly.pdbx_seq_one_letter_code
_entity_poly.pdbx_strand_id
1 'polypeptide(L)'
;MRRALMQSVGFVCLLLLSAEPASANVAQGDIGIAIAGTVTNESGDPIESAEVYVLGELAKFAQSMFPFRSPGQTATTTDANGNWSVLIIRGDQRFVQGKSVRILITAEGYQATVRVVTFARCLSGQPIITSLSRTSSWNLTVFDSAGQRVDEGMLYPANISGVELPQRFDDQSAAPLATNVDANGVATIGWTDAAKLSSVYYGSSERGYQRLDLSFDSDHTPHVVSHPVRRLSGELFVARGENDDEGFPSHPHFDGVKLVLATRRTGDALDQATAWCEATVDRQGRFTNLGIVDGDPLIFAVFPDDFPFQLGRQFLYKELVLPTGNDRLRIPLVPGVHVSGEVRHAATGDPIGGIFIDTHDVTCRPAISTRDGRFSFWSDEGRIGFYPVDAFGSYLIDESSYQYPQQIPKDRRVEVNAVRLNPMSSAKGRVVDTGGREVVGAEVACTFKRGRSTVEMQYFTDSHGQFRFHRVSDGTSVTLTARHLQSMTEQPITMELAAKSEVTLVLQPRFALRVVGRVVDALERPVKNARVQVRVRHDVQPENIRGRSSLAHPLFEQQAFLLTDADGRFRSPTTLDWDQPISLSVRTPGKRTFNTYWINAKSKAKQNGVFDFGDLRMFDQPNSQLHKIRVVNESGQSIPAARVVSIGARTRRAAGITDDSGKVTLQLMKGTQIIAAHRHGFLPTFHTVNDPAEIELLVLRDEDARVPKRTAAVVTDAAKETAAKRLLSRLPQPATDDPRARRFAYLTALAVADSDRAVARLRDQADHLRDEGLLLPSIMRLGARGVQSEQLMTLVDDDWKASFLLQQAEQIDDKKLVEQKLYQALSLIQPTSGQDALSLTGLIANALLKAGLTDVAVDLLHETWKQHHELQFILDDGERSIGTALSRTFAPFYAIVDLEKSRRLIELTALADEVGSLKAKADLLVAMYAPHQWEAIRHSDPQRRLTANSFLSFRDKFPTSDFQIGRRLLDQIEPDGRKARLLLLLARQAHDASPKQRLTLAVDALRLHRTAIEQSQSGLDGESAAGAVAMVAQWDAELAEQYAFEAFWQSRKDETMTQFNVPSTLAGGLGGWDRGMALALVEPCFDDWSWLFGERDFDVIFTVIHPLRAMAHIDPTRTVELVNELLETHLSEDIGRHYDVVRGVVNEFRQ
;
A
#
# COMPACT_ATOMS: atom_id res chain seq x y z
N MET A 1 -14.96 -31.96 -72.40
CA MET A 1 -13.73 -32.52 -73.02
C MET A 1 -12.76 -31.36 -73.25
N ARG A 2 -11.55 -31.39 -72.66
CA ARG A 2 -10.35 -30.52 -72.88
C ARG A 2 -10.56 -29.00 -73.13
N ARG A 3 -9.89 -28.09 -72.39
CA ARG A 3 -8.62 -27.42 -72.80
C ARG A 3 -8.52 -27.21 -74.33
N ALA A 4 -8.35 -26.01 -74.88
CA ALA A 4 -8.24 -24.64 -74.34
C ALA A 4 -8.66 -23.65 -75.48
N LEU A 5 -8.33 -22.35 -75.62
CA LEU A 5 -7.20 -21.54 -75.14
C LEU A 5 -7.45 -20.03 -75.40
N MET A 6 -7.24 -19.14 -74.40
CA MET A 6 -6.96 -17.68 -74.49
C MET A 6 -7.95 -16.74 -75.24
N GLN A 7 -8.05 -15.40 -75.04
CA GLN A 7 -7.79 -14.37 -74.01
C GLN A 7 -8.40 -13.06 -74.60
N SER A 8 -8.91 -12.01 -73.94
CA SER A 8 -9.29 -11.63 -72.56
C SER A 8 -10.49 -10.63 -72.72
N VAL A 9 -11.37 -10.26 -71.78
CA VAL A 9 -11.33 -9.91 -70.33
C VAL A 9 -10.61 -8.59 -70.03
N GLY A 10 -11.34 -7.64 -69.41
CA GLY A 10 -10.74 -6.42 -68.83
C GLY A 10 -11.72 -5.30 -68.48
N PHE A 11 -12.44 -5.41 -67.36
CA PHE A 11 -12.78 -4.28 -66.46
C PHE A 11 -13.40 -4.76 -65.13
N VAL A 12 -13.49 -3.86 -64.13
CA VAL A 12 -14.10 -4.02 -62.79
C VAL A 12 -13.38 -4.97 -61.82
N CYS A 13 -12.49 -4.39 -61.00
CA CYS A 13 -12.38 -4.66 -59.56
C CYS A 13 -11.46 -3.60 -58.93
N LEU A 14 -11.94 -2.83 -57.93
CA LEU A 14 -11.14 -1.80 -57.26
C LEU A 14 -11.70 -1.50 -55.85
N LEU A 15 -11.49 -2.43 -54.92
CA LEU A 15 -11.56 -2.29 -53.45
C LEU A 15 -11.07 -3.62 -52.82
N LEU A 16 -10.80 -3.61 -51.50
CA LEU A 16 -10.16 -4.68 -50.71
C LEU A 16 -8.66 -4.89 -50.97
N LEU A 17 -7.84 -4.20 -50.18
CA LEU A 17 -6.52 -4.67 -49.76
C LEU A 17 -6.56 -5.00 -48.26
N SER A 18 -7.36 -6.01 -47.91
CA SER A 18 -7.13 -6.78 -46.69
C SER A 18 -6.06 -7.83 -47.02
N ALA A 19 -4.82 -7.60 -46.58
CA ALA A 19 -3.82 -8.66 -46.62
C ALA A 19 -4.28 -9.78 -45.66
N GLU A 20 -4.61 -10.95 -46.20
CA GLU A 20 -4.78 -12.14 -45.36
C GLU A 20 -3.42 -12.41 -44.67
N PRO A 21 -3.37 -12.54 -43.34
CA PRO A 21 -2.12 -12.85 -42.66
C PRO A 21 -1.62 -14.21 -43.16
N ALA A 22 -0.35 -14.27 -43.57
CA ALA A 22 0.23 -15.47 -44.18
C ALA A 22 0.00 -16.69 -43.29
N SER A 23 -0.74 -17.67 -43.80
CA SER A 23 -1.23 -18.81 -43.04
C SER A 23 -0.12 -19.82 -42.77
N ALA A 24 0.66 -19.55 -41.72
CA ALA A 24 1.47 -20.57 -41.08
C ALA A 24 0.59 -21.78 -40.73
N ASN A 25 1.08 -23.00 -41.02
CA ASN A 25 0.36 -24.24 -40.74
C ASN A 25 0.36 -24.57 -39.23
N VAL A 26 -0.40 -23.79 -38.46
CA VAL A 26 -0.73 -24.10 -37.06
C VAL A 26 -1.53 -25.39 -37.04
N ALA A 27 -1.20 -26.31 -36.13
CA ALA A 27 -1.95 -27.55 -35.96
C ALA A 27 -3.42 -27.22 -35.64
N GLN A 28 -4.35 -27.90 -36.32
CA GLN A 28 -5.77 -27.51 -36.39
C GLN A 28 -6.51 -27.77 -35.05
N GLY A 29 -6.25 -26.91 -34.06
CA GLY A 29 -6.75 -27.00 -32.70
C GLY A 29 -6.10 -26.01 -31.72
N ASP A 30 -4.88 -25.53 -31.99
CA ASP A 30 -4.20 -24.58 -31.09
C ASP A 30 -4.72 -23.15 -31.25
N ILE A 31 -5.58 -22.73 -30.31
CA ILE A 31 -6.04 -21.35 -30.18
C ILE A 31 -4.87 -20.49 -29.66
N GLY A 32 -4.42 -19.55 -30.49
CA GLY A 32 -3.40 -18.55 -30.15
C GLY A 32 -3.86 -17.12 -30.44
N ILE A 33 -3.10 -16.14 -29.95
CA ILE A 33 -3.37 -14.71 -30.12
C ILE A 33 -2.27 -14.11 -31.00
N ALA A 34 -2.66 -13.58 -32.15
CA ALA A 34 -1.77 -12.87 -33.05
C ALA A 34 -1.60 -11.41 -32.58
N ILE A 35 -0.36 -11.03 -32.25
CA ILE A 35 0.04 -9.64 -32.03
C ILE A 35 0.79 -9.21 -33.29
N ALA A 36 0.32 -8.14 -33.93
CA ALA A 36 0.87 -7.65 -35.18
C ALA A 36 0.99 -6.12 -35.20
N GLY A 37 1.78 -5.60 -36.13
CA GLY A 37 1.97 -4.16 -36.28
C GLY A 37 2.83 -3.79 -37.47
N THR A 38 3.21 -2.51 -37.52
CA THR A 38 4.01 -1.94 -38.62
C THR A 38 5.07 -1.01 -38.05
N VAL A 39 6.30 -1.11 -38.55
CA VAL A 39 7.44 -0.26 -38.17
C VAL A 39 7.77 0.68 -39.33
N THR A 40 7.83 1.97 -39.05
CA THR A 40 8.18 3.03 -40.01
C THR A 40 9.32 3.90 -39.50
N ASN A 41 9.90 4.72 -40.38
CA ASN A 41 10.74 5.85 -40.00
C ASN A 41 9.89 7.11 -39.70
N GLU A 42 10.55 8.21 -39.37
CA GLU A 42 9.91 9.52 -39.08
C GLU A 42 9.18 10.16 -40.28
N SER A 43 9.53 9.79 -41.51
CA SER A 43 8.83 10.19 -42.73
C SER A 43 7.54 9.40 -42.96
N GLY A 44 7.39 8.25 -42.29
CA GLY A 44 6.33 7.27 -42.53
C GLY A 44 6.69 6.16 -43.52
N ASP A 45 7.93 6.10 -44.02
CA ASP A 45 8.38 4.99 -44.89
C ASP A 45 8.53 3.71 -44.03
N PRO A 46 8.20 2.51 -44.56
CA PRO A 46 8.40 1.26 -43.83
C PRO A 46 9.88 0.96 -43.57
N ILE A 47 10.16 0.26 -42.47
CA ILE A 47 11.50 -0.27 -42.16
C ILE A 47 11.46 -1.80 -42.25
N GLU A 48 12.11 -2.35 -43.27
CA GLU A 48 12.32 -3.80 -43.45
C GLU A 48 13.38 -4.33 -42.48
N SER A 49 13.22 -5.58 -42.03
CA SER A 49 14.17 -6.28 -41.14
C SER A 49 14.46 -5.56 -39.81
N ALA A 50 13.55 -4.69 -39.34
CA ALA A 50 13.50 -4.27 -37.94
C ALA A 50 13.13 -5.48 -37.08
N GLU A 51 13.87 -5.73 -36.02
CA GLU A 51 13.58 -6.81 -35.08
C GLU A 51 12.53 -6.33 -34.08
N VAL A 52 11.59 -7.21 -33.75
CA VAL A 52 10.48 -6.93 -32.84
C VAL A 52 10.43 -8.00 -31.76
N TYR A 53 10.81 -7.61 -30.55
CA TYR A 53 10.76 -8.43 -29.36
C TYR A 53 9.49 -8.12 -28.59
N VAL A 54 8.59 -9.09 -28.53
CA VAL A 54 7.45 -9.03 -27.62
C VAL A 54 7.87 -9.73 -26.32
N LEU A 55 7.69 -9.02 -25.21
CA LEU A 55 8.06 -9.44 -23.86
C LEU A 55 6.79 -9.44 -23.00
N GLY A 56 6.49 -10.58 -22.37
CA GLY A 56 5.43 -10.63 -21.36
C GLY A 56 5.69 -9.71 -20.18
N GLU A 57 4.66 -9.39 -19.43
CA GLU A 57 4.77 -8.64 -18.17
C GLU A 57 4.33 -9.51 -16.99
N LEU A 58 5.17 -9.60 -15.96
CA LEU A 58 4.78 -10.18 -14.67
C LEU A 58 3.73 -9.27 -13.98
N ALA A 59 2.89 -9.84 -13.12
CA ALA A 59 2.06 -9.04 -12.21
C ALA A 59 2.95 -8.14 -11.31
N LYS A 60 2.52 -6.91 -10.98
CA LYS A 60 3.38 -5.90 -10.29
C LYS A 60 4.11 -6.40 -9.04
N PHE A 61 3.47 -7.27 -8.23
CA PHE A 61 4.09 -7.88 -7.05
C PHE A 61 5.23 -8.86 -7.41
N ALA A 62 5.09 -9.59 -8.52
CA ALA A 62 6.17 -10.40 -9.06
C ALA A 62 7.23 -9.54 -9.78
N GLN A 63 6.89 -8.37 -10.34
CA GLN A 63 7.89 -7.44 -10.90
C GLN A 63 8.84 -6.90 -9.83
N SER A 64 8.38 -6.56 -8.63
CA SER A 64 9.25 -5.99 -7.60
C SER A 64 10.22 -7.00 -6.97
N MET A 65 9.92 -8.29 -7.08
CA MET A 65 10.80 -9.38 -6.67
C MET A 65 11.64 -9.96 -7.82
N PHE A 66 11.11 -9.94 -9.05
CA PHE A 66 11.78 -10.46 -10.24
C PHE A 66 11.89 -9.43 -11.38
N PRO A 67 12.43 -8.20 -11.15
CA PRO A 67 12.46 -7.16 -12.19
C PRO A 67 13.29 -7.58 -13.41
N PHE A 68 14.25 -8.48 -13.19
CA PHE A 68 15.10 -9.08 -14.22
C PHE A 68 14.39 -10.15 -15.08
N ARG A 69 13.14 -10.58 -14.79
CA ARG A 69 12.46 -11.65 -15.55
C ARG A 69 11.19 -11.20 -16.28
N SER A 70 11.19 -11.45 -17.59
CA SER A 70 9.96 -11.62 -18.36
C SER A 70 9.39 -13.03 -18.11
N PRO A 71 8.05 -13.23 -18.04
CA PRO A 71 7.45 -14.56 -17.96
C PRO A 71 7.48 -15.32 -19.30
N GLY A 72 7.82 -14.62 -20.39
CA GLY A 72 8.11 -15.19 -21.72
C GLY A 72 8.59 -14.12 -22.70
N GLN A 73 9.40 -14.50 -23.68
CA GLN A 73 9.89 -13.63 -24.74
C GLN A 73 9.74 -14.35 -26.08
N THR A 74 9.41 -13.59 -27.12
CA THR A 74 9.36 -14.07 -28.51
C THR A 74 9.78 -12.94 -29.42
N ALA A 75 10.37 -13.28 -30.56
CA ALA A 75 10.97 -12.35 -31.50
C ALA A 75 10.51 -12.64 -32.93
N THR A 76 10.43 -11.59 -33.74
CA THR A 76 10.13 -11.64 -35.17
C THR A 76 10.85 -10.49 -35.87
N THR A 77 10.83 -10.45 -37.20
CA THR A 77 11.34 -9.31 -37.99
C THR A 77 10.25 -8.75 -38.89
N THR A 78 10.43 -7.51 -39.35
CA THR A 78 9.50 -6.85 -40.29
C THR A 78 9.75 -7.26 -41.74
N ASP A 79 8.66 -7.37 -42.51
CA ASP A 79 8.70 -7.55 -43.96
C ASP A 79 9.10 -6.25 -44.70
N ALA A 80 9.19 -6.31 -46.04
CA ALA A 80 9.47 -5.16 -46.91
C ALA A 80 8.44 -4.01 -46.82
N ASN A 81 7.28 -4.24 -46.19
CA ASN A 81 6.25 -3.24 -45.92
C ASN A 81 6.29 -2.75 -44.46
N GLY A 82 7.31 -3.12 -43.69
CA GLY A 82 7.46 -2.82 -42.28
C GLY A 82 6.54 -3.63 -41.36
N ASN A 83 5.78 -4.59 -41.87
CA ASN A 83 4.81 -5.35 -41.10
C ASN A 83 5.44 -6.51 -40.34
N TRP A 84 4.98 -6.77 -39.13
CA TRP A 84 5.40 -7.88 -38.30
C TRP A 84 4.20 -8.58 -37.65
N SER A 85 4.37 -9.86 -37.30
CA SER A 85 3.38 -10.65 -36.59
C SER A 85 4.04 -11.70 -35.69
N VAL A 86 3.41 -11.97 -34.54
CA VAL A 86 3.80 -12.93 -33.50
C VAL A 86 2.54 -13.68 -33.06
N LEU A 87 2.59 -15.01 -33.01
CA LEU A 87 1.51 -15.83 -32.45
C LEU A 87 1.86 -16.33 -31.05
N ILE A 88 1.13 -15.89 -30.03
CA ILE A 88 1.21 -16.43 -28.66
C ILE A 88 0.27 -17.63 -28.57
N ILE A 89 0.82 -18.83 -28.43
CA ILE A 89 0.03 -20.08 -28.35
C ILE A 89 -0.31 -20.47 -26.91
N ARG A 90 -1.17 -21.48 -26.72
CA ARG A 90 -1.64 -21.90 -25.39
C ARG A 90 -0.55 -22.45 -24.45
N GLY A 91 0.63 -22.82 -24.94
CA GLY A 91 1.80 -23.12 -24.10
C GLY A 91 2.37 -21.89 -23.37
N ASP A 92 2.14 -20.69 -23.92
CA ASP A 92 2.81 -19.45 -23.50
C ASP A 92 1.95 -18.55 -22.60
N GLN A 93 0.90 -19.07 -21.95
CA GLN A 93 -0.02 -18.28 -21.10
C GLN A 93 0.66 -17.42 -20.04
N ARG A 94 1.85 -17.81 -19.57
CA ARG A 94 2.69 -17.02 -18.64
C ARG A 94 2.93 -15.59 -19.15
N PHE A 95 3.09 -15.44 -20.48
CA PHE A 95 3.27 -14.17 -21.18
C PHE A 95 2.12 -13.17 -20.95
N VAL A 96 0.93 -13.68 -20.60
CA VAL A 96 -0.38 -13.00 -20.60
C VAL A 96 -0.90 -12.70 -19.17
N GLN A 97 -0.11 -12.99 -18.13
CA GLN A 97 -0.47 -12.71 -16.73
C GLN A 97 -0.65 -11.20 -16.46
N GLY A 98 0.28 -10.38 -16.98
CA GLY A 98 0.28 -8.94 -16.85
C GLY A 98 -0.92 -8.28 -17.55
N LYS A 99 -1.20 -7.03 -17.18
CA LYS A 99 -2.20 -6.21 -17.89
C LYS A 99 -1.72 -5.79 -19.29
N SER A 100 -0.42 -5.91 -19.57
CA SER A 100 0.23 -5.43 -20.78
C SER A 100 1.33 -6.39 -21.26
N VAL A 101 1.85 -6.11 -22.44
CA VAL A 101 3.13 -6.63 -22.96
C VAL A 101 4.05 -5.44 -23.26
N ARG A 102 5.36 -5.65 -23.19
CA ARG A 102 6.34 -4.70 -23.72
C ARG A 102 6.73 -5.15 -25.12
N ILE A 103 6.77 -4.22 -26.06
CA ILE A 103 7.24 -4.46 -27.44
C ILE A 103 8.46 -3.57 -27.63
N LEU A 104 9.64 -4.20 -27.67
CA LEU A 104 10.91 -3.55 -27.97
C LEU A 104 11.19 -3.73 -29.46
N ILE A 105 11.47 -2.63 -30.16
CA ILE A 105 11.69 -2.60 -31.61
C ILE A 105 13.07 -2.01 -31.88
N THR A 106 13.87 -2.70 -32.69
CA THR A 106 15.27 -2.37 -32.99
C THR A 106 15.53 -2.42 -34.50
N ALA A 107 16.36 -1.52 -35.03
CA ALA A 107 16.76 -1.51 -36.43
C ALA A 107 18.09 -0.75 -36.61
N GLU A 108 18.90 -1.17 -37.59
CA GLU A 108 20.22 -0.55 -37.84
C GLU A 108 20.09 0.94 -38.19
N GLY A 109 20.84 1.80 -37.49
CA GLY A 109 20.78 3.26 -37.68
C GLY A 109 19.57 3.97 -37.05
N TYR A 110 18.70 3.24 -36.35
CA TYR A 110 17.53 3.78 -35.65
C TYR A 110 17.60 3.60 -34.14
N GLN A 111 16.81 4.39 -33.42
CA GLN A 111 16.70 4.31 -31.97
C GLN A 111 15.75 3.19 -31.56
N ALA A 112 16.24 2.33 -30.68
CA ALA A 112 15.46 1.30 -29.99
C ALA A 112 14.27 1.96 -29.29
N THR A 113 13.07 1.47 -29.62
CA THR A 113 11.81 2.04 -29.15
C THR A 113 11.02 0.99 -28.39
N VAL A 114 10.60 1.33 -27.17
CA VAL A 114 9.74 0.46 -26.35
C VAL A 114 8.30 0.97 -26.39
N ARG A 115 7.35 0.06 -26.57
CA ARG A 115 5.92 0.31 -26.40
C ARG A 115 5.39 -0.59 -25.28
N VAL A 116 4.76 0.00 -24.27
CA VAL A 116 3.85 -0.76 -23.40
C VAL A 116 2.48 -0.79 -24.08
N VAL A 117 1.94 -1.98 -24.30
CA VAL A 117 0.65 -2.20 -24.96
C VAL A 117 -0.19 -3.12 -24.07
N THR A 118 -1.37 -2.65 -23.66
CA THR A 118 -2.29 -3.45 -22.85
C THR A 118 -2.70 -4.73 -23.58
N PHE A 119 -2.84 -5.83 -22.85
CA PHE A 119 -3.15 -7.13 -23.46
C PHE A 119 -4.54 -7.13 -24.12
N ALA A 120 -5.48 -6.38 -23.55
CA ALA A 120 -6.78 -6.11 -24.15
C ALA A 120 -6.70 -5.43 -25.54
N ARG A 121 -5.65 -4.63 -25.79
CA ARG A 121 -5.41 -4.03 -27.10
C ARG A 121 -4.84 -5.05 -28.09
N CYS A 122 -3.98 -5.94 -27.61
CA CYS A 122 -3.50 -7.09 -28.40
C CYS A 122 -4.67 -8.00 -28.82
N LEU A 123 -5.62 -8.27 -27.91
CA LEU A 123 -6.84 -9.04 -28.17
C LEU A 123 -7.79 -8.41 -29.20
N SER A 124 -7.72 -7.10 -29.46
CA SER A 124 -8.55 -6.43 -30.47
C SER A 124 -8.06 -6.63 -31.91
N GLY A 125 -6.87 -7.20 -32.11
CA GLY A 125 -6.23 -7.34 -33.42
C GLY A 125 -5.82 -6.01 -34.09
N GLN A 126 -5.93 -4.86 -33.40
CA GLN A 126 -5.49 -3.58 -33.94
C GLN A 126 -3.97 -3.58 -34.17
N PRO A 127 -3.48 -3.26 -35.39
CA PRO A 127 -2.05 -3.26 -35.67
C PRO A 127 -1.31 -2.17 -34.87
N ILE A 128 -0.18 -2.55 -34.30
CA ILE A 128 0.66 -1.72 -33.43
C ILE A 128 1.67 -0.95 -34.30
N ILE A 129 1.28 0.27 -34.71
CA ILE A 129 2.13 1.15 -35.52
C ILE A 129 3.20 1.82 -34.64
N THR A 130 4.47 1.74 -35.06
CA THR A 130 5.59 2.43 -34.39
C THR A 130 6.51 3.10 -35.42
N SER A 131 6.72 4.41 -35.26
CA SER A 131 7.79 5.15 -35.92
C SER A 131 9.07 5.08 -35.08
N LEU A 132 10.22 4.85 -35.73
CA LEU A 132 11.56 4.94 -35.13
C LEU A 132 12.27 6.22 -35.57
N SER A 133 12.89 6.91 -34.62
CA SER A 133 13.82 8.02 -34.89
C SER A 133 15.18 7.51 -35.35
N ARG A 134 15.92 8.27 -36.16
CA ARG A 134 17.34 7.97 -36.41
C ARG A 134 18.16 8.13 -35.15
N THR A 135 19.18 7.29 -35.00
CA THR A 135 20.10 7.32 -33.85
C THR A 135 21.38 8.07 -34.19
N SER A 136 22.02 8.63 -33.17
CA SER A 136 23.42 9.10 -33.23
C SER A 136 24.18 8.42 -32.11
N SER A 137 25.33 7.80 -32.42
CA SER A 137 26.14 7.16 -31.40
C SER A 137 26.77 8.18 -30.45
N TRP A 138 26.86 7.81 -29.17
CA TRP A 138 27.49 8.59 -28.11
C TRP A 138 28.17 7.66 -27.11
N ASN A 139 29.08 8.21 -26.29
CA ASN A 139 29.92 7.42 -25.40
C ASN A 139 29.40 7.46 -23.97
N LEU A 140 29.15 6.29 -23.39
CA LEU A 140 28.85 6.09 -21.97
C LEU A 140 30.12 5.63 -21.25
N THR A 141 30.55 6.34 -20.20
CA THR A 141 31.70 5.90 -19.38
C THR A 141 31.24 5.09 -18.17
N VAL A 142 31.87 3.95 -17.92
CA VAL A 142 31.66 3.12 -16.73
C VAL A 142 32.80 3.35 -15.74
N PHE A 143 32.44 3.88 -14.57
CA PHE A 143 33.32 4.01 -13.42
C PHE A 143 33.03 2.94 -12.37
N ASP A 144 33.88 2.87 -11.36
CA ASP A 144 33.58 2.23 -10.09
C ASP A 144 33.41 3.23 -8.94
N SER A 145 33.10 2.71 -7.74
CA SER A 145 32.94 3.52 -6.53
C SER A 145 34.20 4.25 -6.06
N ALA A 146 35.37 4.00 -6.66
CA ALA A 146 36.60 4.75 -6.43
C ALA A 146 36.87 5.79 -7.54
N GLY A 147 35.97 5.91 -8.53
CA GLY A 147 36.13 6.79 -9.69
C GLY A 147 37.11 6.27 -10.74
N GLN A 148 37.53 5.01 -10.66
CA GLN A 148 38.37 4.39 -11.69
C GLN A 148 37.49 3.89 -12.84
N ARG A 149 37.99 3.98 -14.07
CA ARG A 149 37.32 3.38 -15.25
C ARG A 149 37.36 1.87 -15.12
N VAL A 150 36.23 1.21 -15.42
CA VAL A 150 36.12 -0.25 -15.36
C VAL A 150 36.29 -0.82 -16.75
N ASP A 151 37.38 -1.55 -16.96
CA ASP A 151 37.60 -2.40 -18.12
C ASP A 151 36.69 -3.64 -18.08
N GLU A 152 36.34 -4.12 -19.28
CA GLU A 152 35.56 -5.33 -19.55
C GLU A 152 34.15 -5.42 -18.92
N GLY A 153 33.14 -5.21 -19.75
CA GLY A 153 31.75 -5.48 -19.40
C GLY A 153 30.80 -5.31 -20.59
N MET A 154 29.52 -5.55 -20.36
CA MET A 154 28.47 -5.46 -21.35
C MET A 154 27.29 -4.66 -20.80
N LEU A 155 26.93 -3.60 -21.52
CA LEU A 155 25.83 -2.69 -21.17
C LEU A 155 24.59 -2.99 -22.01
N TYR A 156 23.44 -2.84 -21.37
CA TYR A 156 22.10 -2.93 -21.98
C TYR A 156 21.22 -1.80 -21.44
N PRO A 157 20.17 -1.37 -22.16
CA PRO A 157 19.14 -0.52 -21.57
C PRO A 157 18.40 -1.23 -20.42
N ALA A 158 18.32 -0.59 -19.25
CA ALA A 158 17.37 -0.99 -18.20
C ALA A 158 16.08 -0.17 -18.29
N ASN A 159 16.16 1.11 -18.70
CA ASN A 159 14.99 1.96 -18.90
C ASN A 159 15.14 2.89 -20.11
N ILE A 160 14.22 2.78 -21.08
CA ILE A 160 14.14 3.66 -22.26
C ILE A 160 12.85 4.48 -22.19
N SER A 161 12.98 5.80 -22.25
CA SER A 161 11.88 6.78 -22.26
C SER A 161 10.90 6.64 -21.08
N GLY A 162 11.38 6.17 -19.93
CA GLY A 162 10.58 5.90 -18.73
C GLY A 162 10.08 4.45 -18.63
N VAL A 163 10.19 3.63 -19.69
CA VAL A 163 9.78 2.23 -19.69
C VAL A 163 10.96 1.34 -19.29
N GLU A 164 10.84 0.69 -18.13
CA GLU A 164 11.77 -0.34 -17.68
C GLU A 164 11.64 -1.61 -18.54
N LEU A 165 12.76 -2.23 -18.90
CA LEU A 165 12.85 -3.48 -19.68
C LEU A 165 13.25 -4.65 -18.79
N PRO A 166 12.65 -5.85 -18.91
CA PRO A 166 13.12 -7.02 -18.18
C PRO A 166 14.47 -7.50 -18.72
N GLN A 167 15.40 -7.85 -17.83
CA GLN A 167 16.80 -8.13 -18.16
C GLN A 167 17.09 -9.48 -18.83
N ARG A 168 16.09 -10.34 -19.04
CA ARG A 168 16.30 -11.78 -19.27
C ARG A 168 16.78 -12.17 -20.69
N PHE A 169 18.06 -11.90 -20.96
CA PHE A 169 18.80 -12.43 -22.11
C PHE A 169 19.71 -13.59 -21.68
N ASP A 170 19.13 -14.70 -21.19
CA ASP A 170 19.84 -15.94 -20.85
C ASP A 170 20.60 -16.55 -22.06
N ASP A 171 20.22 -16.16 -23.28
CA ASP A 171 20.78 -16.61 -24.55
C ASP A 171 21.49 -15.44 -25.26
N GLN A 172 22.76 -15.63 -25.63
CA GLN A 172 23.58 -14.62 -26.29
C GLN A 172 23.06 -14.22 -27.68
N SER A 173 22.21 -15.05 -28.31
CA SER A 173 21.60 -14.76 -29.61
C SER A 173 20.49 -13.70 -29.57
N ALA A 174 20.00 -13.31 -28.38
CA ALA A 174 18.76 -12.57 -28.22
C ALA A 174 18.90 -11.05 -27.96
N ALA A 175 20.11 -10.50 -27.91
CA ALA A 175 20.37 -9.14 -27.38
C ALA A 175 21.05 -8.17 -28.38
N PRO A 176 20.32 -7.62 -29.38
CA PRO A 176 20.86 -6.64 -30.34
C PRO A 176 21.22 -5.29 -29.72
N LEU A 177 20.86 -5.07 -28.44
CA LEU A 177 21.14 -3.84 -27.68
C LEU A 177 22.30 -3.98 -26.68
N ALA A 178 23.03 -5.09 -26.75
CA ALA A 178 24.29 -5.21 -26.04
C ALA A 178 25.32 -4.21 -26.57
N THR A 179 26.12 -3.61 -25.68
CA THR A 179 27.29 -2.83 -26.07
C THR A 179 28.44 -3.14 -25.13
N ASN A 180 29.56 -3.60 -25.69
CA ASN A 180 30.76 -3.89 -24.91
C ASN A 180 31.38 -2.59 -24.38
N VAL A 181 31.84 -2.63 -23.14
CA VAL A 181 32.70 -1.63 -22.52
C VAL A 181 34.14 -1.96 -22.90
N ASP A 182 34.85 -0.99 -23.46
CA ASP A 182 36.24 -1.16 -23.90
C ASP A 182 37.25 -1.14 -22.73
N ALA A 183 38.52 -1.36 -23.03
CA ALA A 183 39.61 -1.30 -22.04
C ALA A 183 39.88 0.12 -21.48
N ASN A 184 39.16 1.15 -21.93
CA ASN A 184 39.17 2.49 -21.36
C ASN A 184 37.93 2.75 -20.48
N GLY A 185 37.06 1.76 -20.27
CA GLY A 185 35.79 1.93 -19.57
C GLY A 185 34.75 2.72 -20.36
N VAL A 186 34.78 2.68 -21.69
CA VAL A 186 33.85 3.40 -22.57
C VAL A 186 33.05 2.44 -23.43
N ALA A 187 31.74 2.66 -23.52
CA ALA A 187 30.84 1.97 -24.45
C ALA A 187 30.21 2.97 -25.43
N THR A 188 30.30 2.67 -26.73
CA THR A 188 29.70 3.48 -27.80
C THR A 188 28.23 3.10 -27.97
N ILE A 189 27.34 3.76 -27.25
CA ILE A 189 25.90 3.52 -27.26
C ILE A 189 25.32 3.97 -28.60
N GLY A 190 24.92 3.00 -29.42
CA GLY A 190 24.27 3.25 -30.71
C GLY A 190 22.74 3.26 -30.67
N TRP A 191 22.10 2.79 -29.58
CA TRP A 191 20.70 2.34 -29.62
C TRP A 191 19.65 3.29 -29.04
N THR A 192 20.00 4.40 -28.40
CA THR A 192 19.01 5.41 -27.96
C THR A 192 19.70 6.74 -27.68
N ASP A 193 18.95 7.85 -27.55
CA ASP A 193 19.54 9.13 -27.09
C ASP A 193 19.87 9.07 -25.59
N ALA A 194 21.00 9.66 -25.17
CA ALA A 194 21.34 9.80 -23.74
C ALA A 194 20.22 10.45 -22.90
N ALA A 195 19.44 11.37 -23.49
CA ALA A 195 18.30 12.03 -22.84
C ALA A 195 17.05 11.13 -22.67
N LYS A 196 17.01 9.96 -23.33
CA LYS A 196 15.93 8.96 -23.23
C LYS A 196 16.30 7.81 -22.28
N LEU A 197 17.56 7.67 -21.91
CA LEU A 197 18.06 6.62 -21.01
C LEU A 197 18.08 7.15 -19.57
N SER A 198 17.51 6.41 -18.62
CA SER A 198 17.64 6.76 -17.18
C SER A 198 18.45 5.74 -16.38
N SER A 199 18.56 4.50 -16.87
CA SER A 199 19.36 3.45 -16.24
C SER A 199 19.73 2.37 -17.25
N VAL A 200 20.85 1.69 -16.97
CA VAL A 200 21.40 0.58 -17.74
C VAL A 200 21.49 -0.67 -16.88
N TYR A 201 21.50 -1.83 -17.53
CA TYR A 201 22.03 -3.04 -16.93
C TYR A 201 23.49 -3.19 -17.33
N TYR A 202 24.35 -3.40 -16.35
CA TYR A 202 25.77 -3.68 -16.52
C TYR A 202 26.04 -5.12 -16.11
N GLY A 203 26.56 -5.93 -17.03
CA GLY A 203 26.97 -7.31 -16.80
C GLY A 203 28.46 -7.51 -17.02
N SER A 204 29.15 -8.15 -16.09
CA SER A 204 30.54 -8.59 -16.25
C SER A 204 30.82 -9.88 -15.47
N SER A 205 31.80 -10.66 -15.95
CA SER A 205 32.30 -11.85 -15.23
C SER A 205 32.81 -11.49 -13.84
N GLU A 206 33.49 -10.35 -13.72
CA GLU A 206 34.09 -9.75 -12.52
C GLU A 206 33.05 -9.18 -11.53
N ARG A 207 32.07 -8.39 -12.02
CA ARG A 207 31.17 -7.57 -11.19
C ARG A 207 29.69 -7.96 -11.25
N GLY A 208 29.38 -9.16 -11.71
CA GLY A 208 28.00 -9.70 -11.73
C GLY A 208 27.07 -8.92 -12.66
N TYR A 209 25.77 -8.94 -12.37
CA TYR A 209 24.77 -8.07 -13.03
C TYR A 209 24.28 -6.99 -12.06
N GLN A 210 24.24 -5.76 -12.55
CA GLN A 210 23.86 -4.57 -11.79
C GLN A 210 22.92 -3.70 -12.62
N ARG A 211 21.96 -3.03 -11.99
CA ARG A 211 21.23 -1.91 -12.58
C ARG A 211 21.88 -0.62 -12.09
N LEU A 212 22.42 0.16 -13.02
CA LEU A 212 23.11 1.41 -12.74
C LEU A 212 22.27 2.58 -13.26
N ASP A 213 21.96 3.55 -12.42
CA ASP A 213 21.26 4.76 -12.84
C ASP A 213 22.22 5.74 -13.54
N LEU A 214 21.73 6.40 -14.58
CA LEU A 214 22.52 7.28 -15.44
C LEU A 214 22.80 8.61 -14.72
N SER A 215 24.08 8.92 -14.55
CA SER A 215 24.58 10.19 -14.03
C SER A 215 25.23 11.02 -15.14
N PHE A 216 25.44 12.32 -14.88
CA PHE A 216 26.01 13.25 -15.85
C PHE A 216 27.05 14.13 -15.15
N ASP A 217 28.20 14.29 -15.80
CA ASP A 217 29.25 15.22 -15.39
C ASP A 217 28.87 16.69 -15.65
N SER A 218 29.71 17.62 -15.19
CA SER A 218 29.47 19.07 -15.30
C SER A 218 29.53 19.63 -16.73
N ASP A 219 30.03 18.85 -17.68
CA ASP A 219 30.01 19.09 -19.13
C ASP A 219 28.82 18.40 -19.84
N HIS A 220 27.95 17.72 -19.08
CA HIS A 220 26.88 16.82 -19.53
C HIS A 220 27.35 15.52 -20.21
N THR A 221 28.61 15.09 -20.01
CA THR A 221 29.04 13.74 -20.38
C THR A 221 28.31 12.70 -19.51
N PRO A 222 27.62 11.71 -20.11
CA PRO A 222 26.92 10.67 -19.35
C PRO A 222 27.87 9.57 -18.84
N HIS A 223 27.68 9.17 -17.58
CA HIS A 223 28.42 8.09 -16.95
C HIS A 223 27.55 7.22 -16.03
N VAL A 224 28.04 6.05 -15.68
CA VAL A 224 27.45 5.14 -14.68
C VAL A 224 28.52 4.65 -13.72
N VAL A 225 28.15 4.43 -12.46
CA VAL A 225 29.05 3.97 -11.39
C VAL A 225 28.68 2.54 -11.03
N SER A 226 29.48 1.57 -11.49
CA SER A 226 29.37 0.18 -11.03
C SER A 226 29.83 0.06 -9.58
N HIS A 227 29.18 -0.80 -8.82
CA HIS A 227 29.56 -1.07 -7.44
C HIS A 227 30.45 -2.32 -7.36
N PRO A 228 31.36 -2.39 -6.37
CA PRO A 228 32.12 -3.61 -6.12
C PRO A 228 31.15 -4.74 -5.76
N VAL A 229 31.43 -5.95 -6.24
CA VAL A 229 30.70 -7.14 -5.80
C VAL A 229 31.51 -7.96 -4.82
N ARG A 230 30.80 -8.43 -3.81
CA ARG A 230 31.28 -9.45 -2.91
C ARG A 230 30.99 -10.83 -3.48
N ARG A 231 32.02 -11.69 -3.52
CA ARG A 231 31.87 -13.09 -3.92
C ARG A 231 31.36 -13.92 -2.75
N LEU A 232 30.23 -14.57 -2.97
CA LEU A 232 29.60 -15.50 -2.04
C LEU A 232 29.69 -16.93 -2.58
N SER A 233 29.86 -17.87 -1.67
CA SER A 233 29.71 -19.31 -1.91
C SER A 233 28.89 -19.90 -0.78
N GLY A 234 28.20 -21.00 -1.03
CA GLY A 234 27.20 -21.49 -0.10
C GLY A 234 26.63 -22.85 -0.41
N GLU A 235 25.61 -23.22 0.35
CA GLU A 235 24.88 -24.47 0.23
C GLU A 235 23.38 -24.29 0.55
N LEU A 236 22.54 -24.90 -0.28
CA LEU A 236 21.18 -25.28 0.06
C LEU A 236 21.25 -26.51 0.97
N PHE A 237 20.47 -26.54 2.05
CA PHE A 237 20.35 -27.69 2.92
C PHE A 237 18.90 -27.89 3.35
N VAL A 238 18.44 -29.13 3.56
CA VAL A 238 17.13 -29.36 4.14
C VAL A 238 17.20 -29.07 5.64
N ALA A 239 16.43 -28.09 6.11
CA ALA A 239 16.20 -27.92 7.54
C ALA A 239 15.23 -29.00 8.02
N ARG A 240 15.60 -29.72 9.07
CA ARG A 240 14.68 -30.61 9.80
C ARG A 240 14.01 -29.79 10.90
N GLY A 241 12.69 -29.81 10.95
CA GLY A 241 11.95 -29.41 12.14
C GLY A 241 12.12 -30.42 13.27
N GLU A 242 11.80 -30.01 14.50
CA GLU A 242 11.90 -30.87 15.69
C GLU A 242 10.93 -32.07 15.69
N ASN A 243 10.04 -32.16 14.68
CA ASN A 243 9.02 -33.20 14.54
C ASN A 243 9.04 -33.91 13.15
N ASP A 244 10.06 -33.68 12.29
CA ASP A 244 10.15 -34.30 10.96
C ASP A 244 10.70 -35.75 11.01
N ASP A 245 9.99 -36.63 11.71
CA ASP A 245 10.26 -38.07 11.71
C ASP A 245 9.60 -38.78 10.50
N GLU A 246 10.38 -39.61 9.83
CA GLU A 246 9.98 -40.62 8.82
C GLU A 246 9.14 -40.14 7.61
N GLY A 247 9.80 -39.64 6.56
CA GLY A 247 9.14 -39.53 5.24
C GLY A 247 9.98 -38.98 4.07
N PHE A 248 10.71 -37.88 4.28
CA PHE A 248 11.45 -37.20 3.21
C PHE A 248 12.87 -37.76 3.01
N PRO A 249 13.42 -37.74 1.77
CA PRO A 249 14.79 -38.16 1.52
C PRO A 249 15.78 -37.25 2.23
N SER A 250 16.70 -37.84 3.01
CA SER A 250 17.70 -37.10 3.80
C SER A 250 18.68 -36.27 2.96
N HIS A 251 18.80 -36.59 1.67
CA HIS A 251 19.63 -35.90 0.69
C HIS A 251 18.84 -35.79 -0.64
N PRO A 252 18.12 -34.70 -0.90
CA PRO A 252 17.55 -34.45 -2.22
C PRO A 252 18.65 -34.25 -3.26
N HIS A 253 18.36 -34.65 -4.50
CA HIS A 253 19.18 -34.25 -5.65
C HIS A 253 18.77 -32.83 -6.06
N PHE A 254 19.69 -31.88 -5.95
CA PHE A 254 19.48 -30.49 -6.36
C PHE A 254 19.72 -30.26 -7.88
N ASP A 255 19.76 -31.33 -8.68
CA ASP A 255 19.94 -31.25 -10.13
C ASP A 255 18.87 -30.35 -10.76
N GLY A 256 19.29 -29.34 -11.52
CA GLY A 256 18.38 -28.40 -12.18
C GLY A 256 17.89 -27.24 -11.30
N VAL A 257 18.21 -27.20 -10.01
CA VAL A 257 17.89 -26.04 -9.16
C VAL A 257 18.79 -24.85 -9.55
N LYS A 258 18.16 -23.71 -9.86
CA LYS A 258 18.87 -22.42 -10.04
C LYS A 258 18.60 -21.51 -8.85
N LEU A 259 19.64 -21.00 -8.22
CA LEU A 259 19.53 -19.90 -7.27
C LEU A 259 19.59 -18.57 -8.02
N VAL A 260 18.78 -17.59 -7.60
CA VAL A 260 18.99 -16.18 -7.95
C VAL A 260 19.11 -15.39 -6.65
N LEU A 261 20.23 -14.72 -6.48
CA LEU A 261 20.47 -13.83 -5.35
C LEU A 261 20.43 -12.39 -5.86
N ALA A 262 19.53 -11.57 -5.35
CA ALA A 262 19.39 -10.16 -5.70
C ALA A 262 19.64 -9.27 -4.47
N THR A 263 19.98 -8.00 -4.65
CA THR A 263 20.07 -7.01 -3.56
C THR A 263 19.26 -5.76 -3.89
N ARG A 264 18.64 -5.20 -2.85
CA ARG A 264 18.03 -3.87 -2.86
C ARG A 264 18.97 -2.88 -2.18
N ARG A 265 18.93 -1.63 -2.61
CA ARG A 265 19.68 -0.54 -1.99
C ARG A 265 18.85 0.12 -0.89
N THR A 266 19.40 0.16 0.32
CA THR A 266 18.69 0.68 1.50
C THR A 266 18.39 2.18 1.35
N GLY A 267 17.11 2.54 1.25
CA GLY A 267 16.63 3.93 1.13
C GLY A 267 16.06 4.31 -0.24
N ASP A 268 16.17 3.45 -1.25
CA ASP A 268 15.35 3.55 -2.46
C ASP A 268 13.94 3.01 -2.21
N ALA A 269 12.99 3.30 -3.11
CA ALA A 269 11.64 2.75 -3.02
C ALA A 269 11.70 1.21 -3.02
N LEU A 270 11.00 0.57 -2.07
CA LEU A 270 11.16 -0.82 -1.59
C LEU A 270 11.15 -1.96 -2.63
N ASP A 271 10.88 -1.64 -3.89
CA ASP A 271 10.36 -2.50 -4.94
C ASP A 271 11.33 -2.76 -6.10
N GLN A 272 12.58 -2.27 -6.06
CA GLN A 272 13.54 -2.46 -7.17
C GLN A 272 14.89 -3.05 -6.69
N ALA A 273 15.32 -4.13 -7.32
CA ALA A 273 16.64 -4.73 -7.10
C ALA A 273 17.71 -3.99 -7.93
N THR A 274 18.83 -3.64 -7.29
CA THR A 274 19.94 -2.89 -7.88
C THR A 274 21.07 -3.79 -8.38
N ALA A 275 21.15 -5.04 -7.92
CA ALA A 275 22.06 -6.05 -8.46
C ALA A 275 21.50 -7.46 -8.26
N TRP A 276 21.97 -8.43 -9.06
CA TRP A 276 21.67 -9.85 -8.89
C TRP A 276 22.70 -10.74 -9.59
N CYS A 277 22.69 -12.02 -9.22
CA CYS A 277 23.44 -13.08 -9.87
C CYS A 277 22.64 -14.39 -9.83
N GLU A 278 22.68 -15.16 -10.93
CA GLU A 278 22.20 -16.54 -10.94
C GLU A 278 23.36 -17.51 -10.66
N ALA A 279 23.09 -18.62 -9.97
CA ALA A 279 23.95 -19.79 -9.96
C ALA A 279 23.15 -21.07 -10.21
N THR A 280 23.69 -21.96 -11.04
CA THR A 280 23.29 -23.37 -11.01
C THR A 280 23.79 -23.98 -9.70
N VAL A 281 22.92 -24.71 -9.02
CA VAL A 281 23.27 -25.43 -7.79
C VAL A 281 23.81 -26.82 -8.16
N ASP A 282 24.88 -27.26 -7.50
CA ASP A 282 25.45 -28.60 -7.71
C ASP A 282 24.62 -29.70 -7.04
N ARG A 283 24.92 -30.97 -7.36
CA ARG A 283 24.22 -32.15 -6.80
C ARG A 283 24.24 -32.26 -5.28
N GLN A 284 25.15 -31.57 -4.62
CA GLN A 284 25.30 -31.53 -3.17
C GLN A 284 24.68 -30.26 -2.55
N GLY A 285 23.92 -29.49 -3.34
CA GLY A 285 23.25 -28.27 -2.91
C GLY A 285 24.14 -27.03 -2.97
N ARG A 286 25.37 -27.11 -3.47
CA ARG A 286 26.36 -26.02 -3.35
C ARG A 286 26.34 -25.07 -4.53
N PHE A 287 26.76 -23.84 -4.28
CA PHE A 287 26.98 -22.80 -5.28
C PHE A 287 28.23 -21.99 -4.93
N THR A 288 28.90 -21.45 -5.95
CA THR A 288 30.16 -20.71 -5.79
C THR A 288 30.19 -19.44 -6.63
N ASN A 289 31.05 -18.50 -6.23
CA ASN A 289 31.40 -17.28 -6.96
C ASN A 289 30.23 -16.34 -7.34
N LEU A 290 29.09 -16.40 -6.64
CA LEU A 290 28.00 -15.43 -6.77
C LEU A 290 28.51 -14.02 -6.43
N GLY A 291 28.60 -13.14 -7.42
CA GLY A 291 28.99 -11.75 -7.22
C GLY A 291 27.77 -10.87 -6.96
N ILE A 292 27.65 -10.32 -5.75
CA ILE A 292 26.57 -9.41 -5.39
C ILE A 292 27.07 -8.09 -4.77
N VAL A 293 26.41 -6.99 -5.09
CA VAL A 293 26.67 -5.67 -4.49
C VAL A 293 26.17 -5.64 -3.05
N ASP A 294 26.88 -4.95 -2.15
CA ASP A 294 26.43 -4.74 -0.76
C ASP A 294 25.07 -4.00 -0.71
N GLY A 295 24.12 -4.57 0.03
CA GLY A 295 22.74 -4.11 0.15
C GLY A 295 21.88 -5.15 0.85
N ASP A 296 20.57 -4.95 0.89
CA ASP A 296 19.61 -5.86 1.52
C ASP A 296 19.27 -7.03 0.58
N PRO A 297 19.74 -8.26 0.85
CA PRO A 297 19.62 -9.36 -0.11
C PRO A 297 18.25 -10.02 -0.11
N LEU A 298 17.90 -10.57 -1.27
CA LEU A 298 16.73 -11.39 -1.54
C LEU A 298 17.20 -12.69 -2.18
N ILE A 299 16.75 -13.84 -1.65
CA ILE A 299 16.99 -15.15 -2.24
C ILE A 299 15.74 -15.60 -2.99
N PHE A 300 15.91 -16.04 -4.22
CA PHE A 300 14.93 -16.79 -4.98
C PHE A 300 15.55 -18.09 -5.49
N ALA A 301 14.71 -19.11 -5.69
CA ALA A 301 15.12 -20.37 -6.28
C ALA A 301 14.14 -20.77 -7.38
N VAL A 302 14.66 -21.33 -8.46
CA VAL A 302 13.87 -22.01 -9.49
C VAL A 302 14.04 -23.50 -9.26
N PHE A 303 12.95 -24.16 -8.91
CA PHE A 303 12.91 -25.58 -8.66
C PHE A 303 12.40 -26.35 -9.90
N PRO A 304 12.88 -27.59 -10.13
CA PRO A 304 12.20 -28.56 -10.99
C PRO A 304 10.73 -28.79 -10.56
N ASP A 305 9.87 -29.21 -11.49
CA ASP A 305 8.42 -29.38 -11.23
C ASP A 305 8.11 -30.48 -10.20
N ASP A 306 9.00 -31.46 -10.07
CA ASP A 306 8.93 -32.61 -9.17
C ASP A 306 9.69 -32.42 -7.84
N PHE A 307 10.35 -31.27 -7.65
CA PHE A 307 11.26 -31.04 -6.51
C PHE A 307 10.47 -30.74 -5.21
N PRO A 308 10.53 -31.61 -4.18
CA PRO A 308 9.57 -31.61 -3.08
C PRO A 308 9.92 -30.66 -1.92
N PHE A 309 10.69 -29.60 -2.18
CA PHE A 309 11.16 -28.66 -1.17
C PHE A 309 11.02 -27.21 -1.67
N GLN A 310 10.83 -26.28 -0.73
CA GLN A 310 10.71 -24.83 -0.98
C GLN A 310 11.71 -24.04 -0.13
N LEU A 311 11.97 -22.78 -0.47
CA LEU A 311 12.72 -21.89 0.42
C LEU A 311 11.92 -21.64 1.71
N GLY A 312 12.58 -21.68 2.87
CA GLY A 312 11.90 -21.30 4.12
C GLY A 312 11.41 -19.85 4.05
N ARG A 313 10.11 -19.62 4.27
CA ARG A 313 9.44 -18.31 4.11
C ARG A 313 10.15 -17.13 4.79
N GLN A 314 10.87 -17.38 5.88
CA GLN A 314 11.69 -16.39 6.57
C GLN A 314 12.79 -15.75 5.69
N PHE A 315 13.21 -16.40 4.59
CA PHE A 315 14.21 -15.88 3.63
C PHE A 315 13.62 -14.98 2.54
N LEU A 316 12.28 -14.89 2.43
CA LEU A 316 11.59 -13.99 1.51
C LEU A 316 11.27 -12.61 2.13
N TYR A 317 11.17 -12.54 3.47
CA TYR A 317 10.62 -11.38 4.18
C TYR A 317 11.49 -10.82 5.30
N LYS A 318 12.59 -11.48 5.69
CA LYS A 318 13.57 -10.92 6.63
C LYS A 318 14.84 -10.51 5.90
N GLU A 319 15.50 -9.50 6.45
CA GLU A 319 16.89 -9.18 6.13
C GLU A 319 17.77 -10.41 6.41
N LEU A 320 18.19 -11.09 5.35
CA LEU A 320 19.24 -12.08 5.42
C LEU A 320 20.56 -11.33 5.64
N VAL A 321 21.11 -11.43 6.84
CA VAL A 321 22.48 -10.94 7.10
C VAL A 321 23.44 -11.78 6.26
N LEU A 322 24.06 -11.16 5.24
CA LEU A 322 25.15 -11.80 4.51
C LEU A 322 26.28 -12.10 5.51
N PRO A 323 26.75 -13.34 5.65
CA PRO A 323 27.83 -13.68 6.58
C PRO A 323 29.08 -12.88 6.20
N THR A 324 29.95 -12.47 7.13
CA THR A 324 31.12 -11.63 6.82
C THR A 324 32.39 -12.45 6.57
N GLY A 325 33.31 -11.94 5.75
CA GLY A 325 34.53 -12.69 5.37
C GLY A 325 34.27 -13.85 4.38
N ASN A 326 34.89 -15.00 4.65
CA ASN A 326 34.84 -16.21 3.80
C ASN A 326 33.74 -17.22 4.20
N ASP A 327 32.90 -16.87 5.17
CA ASP A 327 31.85 -17.75 5.68
C ASP A 327 30.80 -18.07 4.61
N ARG A 328 30.37 -19.34 4.59
CA ARG A 328 29.44 -19.84 3.57
C ARG A 328 28.00 -19.44 3.87
N LEU A 329 27.31 -18.94 2.85
CA LEU A 329 25.87 -18.71 2.91
C LEU A 329 25.13 -20.05 2.96
N ARG A 330 24.41 -20.33 4.06
CA ARG A 330 23.63 -21.56 4.23
C ARG A 330 22.14 -21.24 4.12
N ILE A 331 21.47 -21.82 3.13
CA ILE A 331 20.08 -21.51 2.80
C ILE A 331 19.22 -22.75 3.11
N PRO A 332 18.35 -22.71 4.14
CA PRO A 332 17.49 -23.83 4.46
C PRO A 332 16.32 -23.92 3.47
N LEU A 333 16.14 -25.12 2.93
CA LEU A 333 14.90 -25.54 2.34
C LEU A 333 14.01 -26.22 3.40
N VAL A 334 12.70 -26.04 3.27
CA VAL A 334 11.68 -26.76 4.03
C VAL A 334 10.93 -27.74 3.10
N PRO A 335 10.39 -28.86 3.59
CA PRO A 335 9.61 -29.77 2.75
C PRO A 335 8.32 -29.07 2.28
N GLY A 336 8.09 -29.05 0.97
CA GLY A 336 6.91 -28.38 0.40
C GLY A 336 5.62 -29.15 0.67
N VAL A 337 4.49 -28.47 0.55
CA VAL A 337 3.17 -29.11 0.46
C VAL A 337 2.86 -29.38 -1.01
N HIS A 338 2.61 -30.64 -1.36
CA HIS A 338 2.17 -31.01 -2.70
C HIS A 338 0.68 -30.71 -2.83
N VAL A 339 0.35 -29.64 -3.55
CA VAL A 339 -1.03 -29.24 -3.84
C VAL A 339 -1.41 -29.82 -5.19
N SER A 340 -2.50 -30.55 -5.26
CA SER A 340 -3.04 -31.12 -6.50
C SER A 340 -4.56 -30.94 -6.58
N GLY A 341 -5.10 -30.78 -7.78
CA GLY A 341 -6.54 -30.62 -7.97
C GLY A 341 -6.97 -30.70 -9.42
N GLU A 342 -8.22 -30.33 -9.67
CA GLU A 342 -8.82 -30.32 -11.01
C GLU A 342 -9.47 -28.97 -11.32
N VAL A 343 -9.46 -28.57 -12.59
CA VAL A 343 -10.23 -27.44 -13.13
C VAL A 343 -11.36 -27.99 -13.99
N ARG A 344 -12.60 -27.58 -13.70
CA ARG A 344 -13.81 -28.09 -14.37
C ARG A 344 -14.76 -26.99 -14.78
N HIS A 345 -15.54 -27.24 -15.83
CA HIS A 345 -16.61 -26.34 -16.28
C HIS A 345 -17.75 -26.34 -15.25
N ALA A 346 -18.15 -25.17 -14.76
CA ALA A 346 -19.08 -25.04 -13.65
C ALA A 346 -20.45 -25.68 -13.90
N ALA A 347 -21.01 -25.47 -15.10
CA ALA A 347 -22.29 -26.01 -15.53
C ALA A 347 -22.28 -27.50 -15.93
N THR A 348 -21.30 -27.98 -16.72
CA THR A 348 -21.31 -29.37 -17.23
C THR A 348 -20.50 -30.35 -16.39
N GLY A 349 -19.53 -29.87 -15.61
CA GLY A 349 -18.57 -30.68 -14.87
C GLY A 349 -17.37 -31.18 -15.70
N ASP A 350 -17.31 -30.88 -16.99
CA ASP A 350 -16.23 -31.33 -17.90
C ASP A 350 -14.85 -30.78 -17.47
N PRO A 351 -13.75 -31.53 -17.65
CA PRO A 351 -12.41 -31.04 -17.37
C PRO A 351 -11.99 -29.89 -18.33
N ILE A 352 -11.29 -28.88 -17.80
CA ILE A 352 -10.76 -27.76 -18.59
C ILE A 352 -9.23 -27.79 -18.58
N GLY A 353 -8.64 -28.18 -19.71
CA GLY A 353 -7.20 -28.21 -19.91
C GLY A 353 -6.59 -26.92 -20.47
N GLY A 354 -5.34 -26.67 -20.09
CA GLY A 354 -4.59 -25.48 -20.47
C GLY A 354 -5.06 -24.22 -19.75
N ILE A 355 -5.40 -24.33 -18.46
CA ILE A 355 -5.65 -23.21 -17.56
C ILE A 355 -4.40 -23.00 -16.71
N PHE A 356 -3.89 -21.78 -16.66
CA PHE A 356 -2.75 -21.43 -15.83
C PHE A 356 -3.15 -21.35 -14.35
N ILE A 357 -2.35 -21.94 -13.45
CA ILE A 357 -2.60 -21.99 -12.01
C ILE A 357 -1.54 -21.14 -11.32
N ASP A 358 -1.87 -19.87 -11.11
CA ASP A 358 -0.98 -18.88 -10.50
C ASP A 358 -1.08 -18.91 -8.98
N THR A 359 0.00 -18.58 -8.27
CA THR A 359 0.15 -18.81 -6.81
C THR A 359 0.33 -17.52 -6.03
N HIS A 360 -0.12 -17.51 -4.77
CA HIS A 360 0.13 -16.38 -3.86
C HIS A 360 1.52 -16.42 -3.21
N ASP A 361 2.12 -17.60 -3.10
CA ASP A 361 3.54 -17.78 -2.84
C ASP A 361 4.32 -17.72 -4.17
N VAL A 362 5.49 -17.11 -4.12
CA VAL A 362 6.34 -16.73 -5.26
C VAL A 362 7.58 -17.61 -5.42
N THR A 363 7.83 -18.54 -4.49
CA THR A 363 8.82 -19.61 -4.69
C THR A 363 8.20 -20.84 -5.35
N CYS A 364 6.88 -21.00 -5.18
CA CYS A 364 6.07 -21.88 -6.01
C CYS A 364 6.35 -21.63 -7.49
N ARG A 365 6.55 -22.71 -8.26
CA ARG A 365 6.42 -22.66 -9.70
C ARG A 365 4.93 -22.84 -10.07
N PRO A 366 4.30 -21.86 -10.75
CA PRO A 366 2.93 -22.00 -11.20
C PRO A 366 2.72 -23.19 -12.16
N ALA A 367 1.55 -23.81 -12.08
CA ALA A 367 1.18 -24.98 -12.90
C ALA A 367 0.31 -24.61 -14.11
N ILE A 368 0.06 -25.60 -14.97
CA ILE A 368 -0.94 -25.54 -16.05
C ILE A 368 -1.78 -26.81 -15.96
N SER A 369 -3.11 -26.70 -16.08
CA SER A 369 -3.98 -27.89 -16.08
C SER A 369 -3.72 -28.76 -17.32
N THR A 370 -3.60 -30.07 -17.14
CA THR A 370 -3.52 -31.05 -18.23
C THR A 370 -4.84 -31.10 -19.00
N ARG A 371 -4.87 -31.83 -20.14
CA ARG A 371 -6.10 -32.01 -20.93
C ARG A 371 -7.30 -32.49 -20.10
N ASP A 372 -7.05 -33.29 -19.06
CA ASP A 372 -8.04 -33.85 -18.14
C ASP A 372 -8.32 -32.94 -16.93
N GLY A 373 -7.97 -31.65 -17.03
CA GLY A 373 -8.22 -30.61 -16.02
C GLY A 373 -7.29 -30.66 -14.81
N ARG A 374 -6.47 -31.71 -14.66
CA ARG A 374 -5.62 -31.94 -13.49
C ARG A 374 -4.43 -30.98 -13.42
N PHE A 375 -4.11 -30.48 -12.24
CA PHE A 375 -2.93 -29.67 -11.98
C PHE A 375 -2.26 -30.09 -10.67
N SER A 376 -0.97 -29.80 -10.53
CA SER A 376 -0.25 -29.88 -9.25
C SER A 376 0.91 -28.90 -9.18
N PHE A 377 1.21 -28.41 -7.97
CA PHE A 377 2.36 -27.57 -7.65
C PHE A 377 2.83 -27.80 -6.21
N TRP A 378 4.02 -27.32 -5.88
CA TRP A 378 4.58 -27.33 -4.52
C TRP A 378 4.44 -25.95 -3.88
N SER A 379 3.96 -25.91 -2.63
CA SER A 379 3.73 -24.69 -1.83
C SER A 379 4.58 -24.66 -0.55
N ASP A 380 4.79 -23.47 0.04
CA ASP A 380 5.24 -23.37 1.44
C ASP A 380 4.22 -23.98 2.43
N GLU A 381 4.65 -24.19 3.69
CA GLU A 381 3.78 -24.58 4.82
C GLU A 381 2.82 -23.45 5.27
N GLY A 382 2.67 -22.40 4.47
CA GLY A 382 1.96 -21.18 4.82
C GLY A 382 0.51 -21.19 4.38
N ARG A 383 0.07 -20.08 3.78
CA ARG A 383 -1.32 -19.89 3.35
C ARG A 383 -1.42 -20.34 1.90
N ILE A 384 -1.54 -21.65 1.69
CA ILE A 384 -1.76 -22.25 0.38
C ILE A 384 -2.94 -21.55 -0.31
N GLY A 385 -2.65 -20.88 -1.42
CA GLY A 385 -3.63 -20.10 -2.16
C GLY A 385 -3.18 -19.84 -3.58
N PHE A 386 -4.12 -19.98 -4.51
CA PHE A 386 -3.87 -19.97 -5.94
C PHE A 386 -5.10 -19.44 -6.69
N TYR A 387 -4.90 -19.02 -7.93
CA TYR A 387 -5.93 -18.45 -8.78
C TYR A 387 -5.81 -19.02 -10.20
N PRO A 388 -6.83 -19.73 -10.70
CA PRO A 388 -6.84 -20.17 -12.10
C PRO A 388 -7.04 -18.94 -13.01
N VAL A 389 -6.16 -18.81 -13.99
CA VAL A 389 -6.17 -17.74 -15.00
C VAL A 389 -6.30 -18.37 -16.37
N ASP A 390 -7.39 -18.09 -17.06
CA ASP A 390 -7.43 -18.25 -18.52
C ASP A 390 -6.87 -16.98 -19.17
N ALA A 391 -5.68 -17.11 -19.75
CA ALA A 391 -5.04 -16.07 -20.54
C ALA A 391 -5.87 -15.65 -21.77
N PHE A 392 -6.57 -16.58 -22.40
CA PHE A 392 -7.30 -16.36 -23.67
C PHE A 392 -8.71 -15.85 -23.47
N GLY A 393 -9.21 -15.83 -22.23
CA GLY A 393 -10.56 -15.35 -21.94
C GLY A 393 -11.66 -16.26 -22.49
N SER A 394 -11.55 -17.59 -22.31
CA SER A 394 -12.67 -18.52 -22.48
C SER A 394 -13.38 -18.81 -21.15
N TYR A 395 -12.64 -18.86 -20.02
CA TYR A 395 -13.16 -19.23 -18.70
C TYR A 395 -12.76 -18.28 -17.56
N LEU A 396 -13.65 -18.09 -16.57
CA LEU A 396 -13.36 -17.37 -15.32
C LEU A 396 -13.84 -18.13 -14.07
N ILE A 397 -13.18 -17.88 -12.94
CA ILE A 397 -13.70 -18.20 -11.61
C ILE A 397 -14.46 -16.98 -11.06
N ASP A 398 -15.65 -17.19 -10.49
CA ASP A 398 -16.46 -16.07 -9.96
C ASP A 398 -15.80 -15.43 -8.73
N GLU A 399 -15.21 -16.24 -7.85
CA GLU A 399 -14.46 -15.79 -6.68
C GLU A 399 -13.08 -15.22 -7.05
N SER A 400 -12.45 -14.48 -6.13
CA SER A 400 -11.19 -13.77 -6.41
C SER A 400 -9.92 -14.62 -6.31
N SER A 401 -9.93 -15.69 -5.50
CA SER A 401 -8.77 -16.53 -5.20
C SER A 401 -9.23 -17.78 -4.45
N TYR A 402 -8.72 -18.97 -4.78
CA TYR A 402 -8.85 -20.12 -3.89
C TYR A 402 -7.84 -19.99 -2.75
N GLN A 403 -8.27 -20.20 -1.51
CA GLN A 403 -7.41 -20.18 -0.33
C GLN A 403 -7.77 -21.40 0.52
N TYR A 404 -6.83 -22.32 0.69
CA TYR A 404 -7.02 -23.52 1.49
C TYR A 404 -6.93 -23.15 2.98
N PRO A 405 -8.01 -23.29 3.78
CA PRO A 405 -8.07 -22.76 5.13
C PRO A 405 -7.87 -23.82 6.22
N GLN A 406 -7.53 -25.05 5.83
CA GLN A 406 -7.42 -26.21 6.72
C GLN A 406 -5.98 -26.37 7.24
N GLN A 407 -5.80 -27.19 8.27
CA GLN A 407 -4.47 -27.63 8.70
C GLN A 407 -3.84 -28.48 7.58
N ILE A 408 -2.54 -28.30 7.33
CA ILE A 408 -1.81 -29.09 6.33
C ILE A 408 -1.77 -30.56 6.80
N PRO A 409 -2.17 -31.54 5.95
CA PRO A 409 -2.07 -32.96 6.27
C PRO A 409 -0.64 -33.40 6.60
N LYS A 410 -0.49 -34.41 7.48
CA LYS A 410 0.83 -34.87 7.95
C LYS A 410 1.75 -35.40 6.85
N ASP A 411 1.19 -35.97 5.78
CA ASP A 411 1.94 -36.43 4.61
C ASP A 411 2.28 -35.28 3.63
N ARG A 412 1.89 -34.05 3.98
CA ARG A 412 2.05 -32.81 3.21
C ARG A 412 1.43 -32.89 1.80
N ARG A 413 0.35 -33.66 1.63
CA ARG A 413 -0.42 -33.74 0.37
C ARG A 413 -1.80 -33.11 0.54
N VAL A 414 -2.13 -32.16 -0.33
CA VAL A 414 -3.43 -31.47 -0.34
C VAL A 414 -4.09 -31.72 -1.69
N GLU A 415 -5.12 -32.57 -1.72
CA GLU A 415 -6.05 -32.63 -2.85
C GLU A 415 -7.14 -31.57 -2.64
N VAL A 416 -7.16 -30.52 -3.48
CA VAL A 416 -8.14 -29.44 -3.41
C VAL A 416 -9.38 -29.78 -4.23
N ASN A 417 -10.55 -29.36 -3.73
CA ASN A 417 -11.83 -29.50 -4.43
C ASN A 417 -11.73 -28.94 -5.85
N ALA A 418 -12.32 -29.65 -6.82
CA ALA A 418 -12.28 -29.27 -8.23
C ALA A 418 -12.81 -27.85 -8.46
N VAL A 419 -11.94 -26.97 -8.96
CA VAL A 419 -12.21 -25.55 -9.12
C VAL A 419 -13.07 -25.33 -10.34
N ARG A 420 -14.27 -24.79 -10.11
CA ARG A 420 -15.28 -24.60 -11.15
C ARG A 420 -15.10 -23.24 -11.83
N LEU A 421 -14.97 -23.26 -13.16
CA LEU A 421 -14.94 -22.05 -13.98
C LEU A 421 -16.22 -21.92 -14.81
N ASN A 422 -16.78 -20.72 -14.83
CA ASN A 422 -17.83 -20.33 -15.75
C ASN A 422 -17.25 -19.95 -17.12
N PRO A 423 -17.98 -20.17 -18.22
CA PRO A 423 -17.63 -19.60 -19.51
C PRO A 423 -17.72 -18.07 -19.45
N MET A 424 -16.91 -17.40 -20.25
CA MET A 424 -16.98 -15.94 -20.43
C MET A 424 -18.25 -15.54 -21.18
N SER A 425 -18.74 -14.32 -20.91
CA SER A 425 -19.83 -13.74 -21.68
C SER A 425 -19.45 -13.61 -23.15
N SER A 426 -20.27 -14.18 -24.05
CA SER A 426 -20.13 -14.00 -25.49
C SER A 426 -20.78 -12.71 -26.02
N ALA A 427 -21.19 -11.82 -25.11
CA ALA A 427 -21.66 -10.47 -25.42
C ALA A 427 -20.63 -9.67 -26.24
N LYS A 428 -21.13 -8.66 -26.97
CA LYS A 428 -20.31 -7.77 -27.79
C LYS A 428 -20.71 -6.33 -27.54
N GLY A 429 -19.83 -5.42 -27.94
CA GLY A 429 -20.20 -4.04 -28.15
C GLY A 429 -19.56 -3.46 -29.39
N ARG A 430 -20.00 -2.26 -29.76
CA ARG A 430 -19.36 -1.43 -30.78
C ARG A 430 -19.27 0.01 -30.32
N VAL A 431 -18.26 0.72 -30.80
CA VAL A 431 -18.05 2.15 -30.56
C VAL A 431 -18.21 2.89 -31.88
N VAL A 432 -19.04 3.94 -31.88
CA VAL A 432 -19.33 4.77 -33.06
C VAL A 432 -19.16 6.26 -32.75
N ASP A 433 -18.95 7.08 -33.78
CA ASP A 433 -18.99 8.54 -33.65
C ASP A 433 -20.42 9.11 -33.73
N THR A 434 -20.58 10.43 -33.60
CA THR A 434 -21.88 11.12 -33.72
C THR A 434 -22.54 11.00 -35.10
N GLY A 435 -21.81 10.54 -36.12
CA GLY A 435 -22.35 10.20 -37.45
C GLY A 435 -22.70 8.72 -37.60
N GLY A 436 -22.56 7.90 -36.55
CA GLY A 436 -22.80 6.46 -36.57
C GLY A 436 -21.68 5.65 -37.23
N ARG A 437 -20.51 6.24 -37.51
CA ARG A 437 -19.37 5.55 -38.12
C ARG A 437 -18.58 4.79 -37.08
N GLU A 438 -18.16 3.57 -37.41
CA GLU A 438 -17.35 2.70 -36.54
C GLU A 438 -16.01 3.35 -36.17
N VAL A 439 -15.64 3.31 -34.88
CA VAL A 439 -14.41 3.90 -34.36
C VAL A 439 -13.42 2.80 -33.98
N VAL A 440 -12.42 2.60 -34.84
CA VAL A 440 -11.32 1.64 -34.65
C VAL A 440 -10.38 2.10 -33.53
N GLY A 441 -9.96 1.20 -32.65
CA GLY A 441 -9.01 1.49 -31.57
C GLY A 441 -9.53 2.38 -30.44
N ALA A 442 -10.85 2.56 -30.33
CA ALA A 442 -11.45 3.16 -29.14
C ALA A 442 -11.23 2.26 -27.93
N GLU A 443 -10.80 2.86 -26.82
CA GLU A 443 -10.65 2.22 -25.53
C GLU A 443 -12.01 2.22 -24.82
N VAL A 444 -12.41 1.08 -24.26
CA VAL A 444 -13.65 0.90 -23.52
C VAL A 444 -13.32 0.46 -22.09
N ALA A 445 -13.65 1.28 -21.10
CA ALA A 445 -13.55 0.90 -19.70
C ALA A 445 -14.85 0.18 -19.26
N CYS A 446 -14.70 -0.91 -18.52
CA CYS A 446 -15.76 -1.80 -18.07
C CYS A 446 -15.61 -2.08 -16.58
N THR A 447 -16.54 -1.58 -15.78
CA THR A 447 -16.53 -1.67 -14.32
C THR A 447 -17.71 -2.52 -13.85
N PHE A 448 -17.44 -3.55 -13.05
CA PHE A 448 -18.47 -4.51 -12.57
C PHE A 448 -18.15 -5.04 -11.17
N LYS A 449 -19.12 -5.71 -10.53
CA LYS A 449 -18.90 -6.43 -9.27
C LYS A 449 -18.52 -7.89 -9.55
N ARG A 450 -17.50 -8.39 -8.87
CA ARG A 450 -17.10 -9.80 -8.84
C ARG A 450 -16.97 -10.23 -7.38
N GLY A 451 -17.95 -10.99 -6.89
CA GLY A 451 -18.16 -11.19 -5.45
C GLY A 451 -18.31 -9.84 -4.74
N ARG A 452 -17.51 -9.60 -3.69
CA ARG A 452 -17.48 -8.31 -2.98
C ARG A 452 -16.59 -7.24 -3.63
N SER A 453 -15.93 -7.52 -4.74
CA SER A 453 -14.91 -6.63 -5.31
C SER A 453 -15.39 -5.95 -6.58
N THR A 454 -15.33 -4.62 -6.63
CA THR A 454 -15.35 -3.88 -7.88
C THR A 454 -14.10 -4.22 -8.71
N VAL A 455 -14.31 -4.66 -9.94
CA VAL A 455 -13.28 -4.97 -10.94
C VAL A 455 -13.41 -4.02 -12.11
N GLU A 456 -12.29 -3.52 -12.60
CA GLU A 456 -12.19 -2.65 -13.77
C GLU A 456 -11.33 -3.32 -14.84
N MET A 457 -11.89 -3.46 -16.03
CA MET A 457 -11.27 -4.01 -17.23
C MET A 457 -11.27 -2.97 -18.35
N GLN A 458 -10.24 -2.95 -19.17
CA GLN A 458 -10.23 -2.22 -20.44
C GLN A 458 -10.43 -3.22 -21.59
N TYR A 459 -11.13 -2.77 -22.64
CA TYR A 459 -11.22 -3.40 -23.95
C TYR A 459 -10.81 -2.39 -25.02
N PHE A 460 -10.49 -2.87 -26.22
CA PHE A 460 -10.21 -2.02 -27.38
C PHE A 460 -11.03 -2.51 -28.57
N THR A 461 -11.40 -1.59 -29.45
CA THR A 461 -12.17 -1.93 -30.65
C THR A 461 -11.30 -2.34 -31.85
N ASP A 462 -11.79 -3.33 -32.58
CA ASP A 462 -11.21 -3.85 -33.82
C ASP A 462 -11.44 -2.92 -35.04
N SER A 463 -11.09 -3.40 -36.23
CA SER A 463 -11.27 -2.70 -37.51
C SER A 463 -12.72 -2.38 -37.90
N HIS A 464 -13.71 -2.94 -37.20
CA HIS A 464 -15.14 -2.68 -37.35
C HIS A 464 -15.71 -1.90 -36.15
N GLY A 465 -14.84 -1.30 -35.34
CA GLY A 465 -15.26 -0.62 -34.12
C GLY A 465 -15.89 -1.56 -33.08
N GLN A 466 -15.73 -2.89 -33.21
CA GLN A 466 -16.34 -3.88 -32.29
C GLN A 466 -15.37 -4.27 -31.18
N PHE A 467 -15.90 -4.50 -29.99
CA PHE A 467 -15.16 -5.08 -28.86
C PHE A 467 -15.93 -6.28 -28.29
N ARG A 468 -15.22 -7.14 -27.56
CA ARG A 468 -15.78 -8.33 -26.90
C ARG A 468 -15.44 -8.28 -25.42
N PHE A 469 -16.36 -8.76 -24.59
CA PHE A 469 -16.14 -8.85 -23.16
C PHE A 469 -15.16 -9.98 -22.85
N HIS A 470 -14.14 -9.67 -22.04
CA HIS A 470 -13.28 -10.69 -21.45
C HIS A 470 -13.08 -10.46 -19.95
N ARG A 471 -12.91 -11.56 -19.23
CA ARG A 471 -12.91 -11.75 -17.76
C ARG A 471 -14.21 -11.32 -17.06
N VAL A 472 -15.36 -11.46 -17.75
CA VAL A 472 -16.73 -11.21 -17.24
C VAL A 472 -17.64 -12.37 -17.61
N SER A 473 -18.54 -12.78 -16.72
CA SER A 473 -19.58 -13.81 -16.96
C SER A 473 -20.92 -13.19 -17.38
N ASP A 474 -21.77 -13.98 -18.02
CA ASP A 474 -23.19 -13.66 -18.19
C ASP A 474 -23.89 -13.50 -16.83
N GLY A 475 -24.96 -12.71 -16.77
CA GLY A 475 -25.63 -12.28 -15.52
C GLY A 475 -24.89 -11.16 -14.78
N THR A 476 -23.68 -10.76 -15.23
CA THR A 476 -22.95 -9.66 -14.61
C THR A 476 -23.52 -8.30 -15.03
N SER A 477 -23.84 -7.46 -14.06
CA SER A 477 -24.10 -6.03 -14.28
C SER A 477 -22.77 -5.28 -14.49
N VAL A 478 -22.59 -4.72 -15.68
CA VAL A 478 -21.42 -3.95 -16.11
C VAL A 478 -21.78 -2.48 -16.32
N THR A 479 -20.82 -1.60 -16.12
CA THR A 479 -20.92 -0.16 -16.43
C THR A 479 -19.79 0.22 -17.38
N LEU A 480 -20.14 0.88 -18.49
CA LEU A 480 -19.28 1.07 -19.66
C LEU A 480 -19.07 2.54 -20.01
N THR A 481 -17.83 2.97 -20.20
CA THR A 481 -17.48 4.21 -20.91
C THR A 481 -16.52 3.90 -22.05
N ALA A 482 -16.48 4.75 -23.08
CA ALA A 482 -15.52 4.61 -24.18
C ALA A 482 -14.90 5.94 -24.56
N ARG A 483 -13.63 5.92 -24.99
CA ARG A 483 -12.87 7.10 -25.43
C ARG A 483 -12.00 6.81 -26.65
N HIS A 484 -11.84 7.80 -27.53
CA HIS A 484 -10.90 7.77 -28.64
C HIS A 484 -10.44 9.19 -29.01
N LEU A 485 -9.13 9.41 -29.09
CA LEU A 485 -8.44 10.65 -29.48
C LEU A 485 -8.86 11.95 -28.77
N GLN A 486 -10.00 12.51 -29.16
CA GLN A 486 -10.59 13.75 -28.61
C GLN A 486 -12.12 13.60 -28.45
N SER A 487 -12.62 12.40 -28.13
CA SER A 487 -14.06 12.12 -27.99
C SER A 487 -14.32 11.00 -26.98
N MET A 488 -15.42 11.12 -26.23
CA MET A 488 -15.79 10.23 -25.12
C MET A 488 -17.32 10.03 -25.07
N THR A 489 -17.78 8.94 -24.46
CA THR A 489 -19.20 8.70 -24.15
C THR A 489 -19.77 9.79 -23.22
N GLU A 490 -21.03 10.17 -23.45
CA GLU A 490 -21.73 11.24 -22.69
C GLU A 490 -21.93 10.89 -21.21
N GLN A 491 -22.32 9.65 -20.94
CA GLN A 491 -22.49 9.08 -19.61
C GLN A 491 -22.09 7.60 -19.66
N PRO A 492 -21.73 6.98 -18.52
CA PRO A 492 -21.56 5.54 -18.44
C PRO A 492 -22.86 4.80 -18.77
N ILE A 493 -22.78 3.73 -19.58
CA ILE A 493 -23.93 2.84 -19.85
C ILE A 493 -23.84 1.63 -18.92
N THR A 494 -24.82 1.49 -18.02
CA THR A 494 -24.97 0.30 -17.16
C THR A 494 -25.94 -0.69 -17.79
N MET A 495 -25.57 -1.98 -17.84
CA MET A 495 -26.41 -3.06 -18.37
C MET A 495 -26.05 -4.42 -17.75
N GLU A 496 -26.98 -5.38 -17.81
CA GLU A 496 -26.70 -6.78 -17.50
C GLU A 496 -26.22 -7.53 -18.76
N LEU A 497 -25.16 -8.31 -18.65
CA LEU A 497 -24.66 -9.13 -19.76
C LEU A 497 -25.43 -10.45 -19.90
N ALA A 498 -25.64 -10.85 -21.15
CA ALA A 498 -26.07 -12.19 -21.53
C ALA A 498 -25.39 -12.57 -22.85
N ALA A 499 -25.33 -13.86 -23.17
CA ALA A 499 -24.58 -14.42 -24.31
C ALA A 499 -24.80 -13.76 -25.68
N LYS A 500 -25.91 -13.01 -25.87
CA LYS A 500 -26.29 -12.30 -27.10
C LYS A 500 -26.52 -10.80 -26.90
N SER A 501 -26.08 -10.22 -25.79
CA SER A 501 -26.16 -8.77 -25.57
C SER A 501 -25.22 -8.02 -26.52
N GLU A 502 -25.76 -7.01 -27.19
CA GLU A 502 -25.00 -6.07 -28.02
C GLU A 502 -25.21 -4.65 -27.52
N VAL A 503 -24.11 -3.92 -27.29
CA VAL A 503 -24.12 -2.52 -26.83
C VAL A 503 -23.51 -1.58 -27.86
N THR A 504 -24.07 -0.38 -28.03
CA THR A 504 -23.51 0.67 -28.89
C THR A 504 -23.12 1.86 -28.03
N LEU A 505 -21.83 2.19 -28.01
CA LEU A 505 -21.27 3.33 -27.29
C LEU A 505 -21.01 4.47 -28.30
N VAL A 506 -21.55 5.66 -28.04
CA VAL A 506 -21.43 6.81 -28.96
C VAL A 506 -20.43 7.83 -28.40
N LEU A 507 -19.34 8.07 -29.12
CA LEU A 507 -18.34 9.06 -28.76
C LEU A 507 -18.73 10.46 -29.25
N GLN A 508 -18.60 11.45 -28.38
CA GLN A 508 -18.82 12.86 -28.72
C GLN A 508 -17.61 13.70 -28.29
N PRO A 509 -17.17 14.70 -29.10
CA PRO A 509 -16.01 15.52 -28.74
C PRO A 509 -16.20 16.35 -27.46
N ARG A 510 -17.43 16.77 -27.16
CA ARG A 510 -17.75 17.68 -26.04
C ARG A 510 -17.52 17.13 -24.63
N PHE A 511 -17.30 15.81 -24.49
CA PHE A 511 -17.11 15.13 -23.20
C PHE A 511 -15.68 14.66 -22.94
N ALA A 512 -14.83 14.73 -23.96
CA ALA A 512 -13.41 14.47 -23.78
C ALA A 512 -12.75 15.74 -23.25
N LEU A 513 -12.34 15.72 -21.98
CA LEU A 513 -11.78 16.89 -21.34
C LEU A 513 -10.30 17.07 -21.69
N ARG A 514 -9.92 18.34 -21.87
CA ARG A 514 -8.53 18.82 -21.93
C ARG A 514 -8.23 19.63 -20.69
N VAL A 515 -7.12 19.31 -20.03
CA VAL A 515 -6.56 20.07 -18.92
C VAL A 515 -5.46 21.00 -19.44
N VAL A 516 -5.50 22.26 -19.00
CA VAL A 516 -4.46 23.26 -19.21
C VAL A 516 -4.13 23.96 -17.89
N GLY A 517 -3.00 24.66 -17.87
CA GLY A 517 -2.62 25.57 -16.80
C GLY A 517 -1.22 26.12 -17.04
N ARG A 518 -0.69 26.82 -16.04
CA ARG A 518 0.65 27.41 -16.03
C ARG A 518 1.33 27.08 -14.71
N VAL A 519 2.63 26.86 -14.72
CA VAL A 519 3.46 26.67 -13.53
C VAL A 519 4.35 27.89 -13.36
N VAL A 520 4.28 28.51 -12.20
CA VAL A 520 5.07 29.69 -11.82
C VAL A 520 5.80 29.45 -10.52
N ASP A 521 6.85 30.22 -10.23
CA ASP A 521 7.50 30.19 -8.92
C ASP A 521 6.88 31.19 -7.92
N ALA A 522 7.42 31.24 -6.70
CA ALA A 522 6.98 32.15 -5.65
C ALA A 522 7.10 33.65 -5.99
N LEU A 523 7.76 34.01 -7.10
CA LEU A 523 7.84 35.37 -7.65
C LEU A 523 7.05 35.52 -8.96
N GLU A 524 6.11 34.62 -9.20
CA GLU A 524 5.21 34.56 -10.38
C GLU A 524 5.93 34.37 -11.73
N ARG A 525 7.21 33.98 -11.69
CA ARG A 525 8.03 33.73 -12.89
C ARG A 525 7.70 32.35 -13.46
N PRO A 526 7.53 32.20 -14.79
CA PRO A 526 7.19 30.92 -15.39
C PRO A 526 8.29 29.87 -15.20
N VAL A 527 7.88 28.64 -14.90
CA VAL A 527 8.76 27.49 -14.66
C VAL A 527 8.72 26.57 -15.87
N LYS A 528 9.75 26.63 -16.72
CA LYS A 528 9.93 25.77 -17.89
C LYS A 528 10.33 24.33 -17.50
N ASN A 529 9.97 23.34 -18.33
CA ASN A 529 10.30 21.91 -18.19
C ASN A 529 9.81 21.25 -16.89
N ALA A 530 8.87 21.85 -16.15
CA ALA A 530 8.23 21.21 -15.01
C ALA A 530 7.38 20.01 -15.49
N ARG A 531 7.53 18.88 -14.80
CA ARG A 531 6.81 17.63 -15.07
C ARG A 531 5.44 17.71 -14.38
N VAL A 532 4.38 17.84 -15.18
CA VAL A 532 2.98 17.91 -14.70
C VAL A 532 2.29 16.58 -14.96
N GLN A 533 2.17 15.77 -13.93
CA GLN A 533 1.42 14.51 -13.97
C GLN A 533 -0.05 14.78 -13.67
N VAL A 534 -0.93 14.47 -14.62
CA VAL A 534 -2.38 14.44 -14.37
C VAL A 534 -2.75 13.11 -13.74
N ARG A 535 -3.40 13.17 -12.58
CA ARG A 535 -3.85 12.04 -11.77
C ARG A 535 -5.38 11.96 -11.82
N VAL A 536 -5.90 10.74 -11.94
CA VAL A 536 -7.32 10.41 -11.75
C VAL A 536 -7.51 9.50 -10.54
N ARG A 537 -8.67 9.62 -9.91
CA ARG A 537 -9.08 8.83 -8.75
C ARG A 537 -9.67 7.49 -9.21
N HIS A 538 -8.98 6.36 -8.99
CA HIS A 538 -9.62 5.05 -9.03
C HIS A 538 -10.11 4.68 -7.63
N ASP A 539 -11.42 4.52 -7.47
CA ASP A 539 -12.02 3.95 -6.27
C ASP A 539 -11.95 2.43 -6.31
N VAL A 540 -10.81 1.90 -5.85
CA VAL A 540 -10.57 0.48 -5.71
C VAL A 540 -11.44 -0.07 -4.57
N GLN A 541 -12.58 -0.66 -4.94
CA GLN A 541 -13.53 -1.34 -4.03
C GLN A 541 -14.14 -0.41 -2.95
N PRO A 542 -15.02 0.56 -3.32
CA PRO A 542 -15.67 1.46 -2.36
C PRO A 542 -16.50 0.74 -1.29
N GLU A 543 -16.90 -0.51 -1.54
CA GLU A 543 -17.58 -1.40 -0.58
C GLU A 543 -16.68 -2.05 0.49
N ASN A 544 -15.45 -2.46 0.17
CA ASN A 544 -14.64 -3.29 1.07
C ASN A 544 -13.74 -2.46 2.00
N ILE A 545 -13.36 -1.26 1.57
CA ILE A 545 -12.51 -0.35 2.32
C ILE A 545 -13.37 0.82 2.79
N ARG A 546 -13.25 1.21 4.06
CA ARG A 546 -13.97 2.36 4.64
C ARG A 546 -13.44 3.71 4.12
N GLY A 547 -13.52 3.93 2.80
CA GLY A 547 -13.02 5.09 2.05
C GLY A 547 -11.49 5.30 2.06
N ARG A 548 -10.71 4.37 2.62
CA ARG A 548 -9.30 4.62 3.00
C ARG A 548 -8.26 4.56 1.88
N SER A 549 -8.60 4.02 0.70
CA SER A 549 -7.59 3.63 -0.30
C SER A 549 -8.04 3.83 -1.75
N SER A 550 -8.51 5.02 -2.11
CA SER A 550 -8.48 5.44 -3.52
C SER A 550 -7.02 5.58 -3.95
N LEU A 551 -6.64 5.02 -5.10
CA LEU A 551 -5.30 5.19 -5.65
C LEU A 551 -5.30 6.31 -6.69
N ALA A 552 -4.27 7.15 -6.65
CA ALA A 552 -4.02 8.18 -7.65
C ALA A 552 -3.26 7.56 -8.83
N HIS A 553 -3.94 7.34 -9.96
CA HIS A 553 -3.31 6.80 -11.16
C HIS A 553 -2.90 7.92 -12.13
N PRO A 554 -1.70 7.89 -12.72
CA PRO A 554 -1.37 8.77 -13.84
C PRO A 554 -2.22 8.39 -15.05
N LEU A 555 -2.97 9.34 -15.62
CA LEU A 555 -3.87 9.05 -16.75
C LEU A 555 -3.10 8.60 -18.01
N PHE A 556 -1.92 9.16 -18.21
CA PHE A 556 -1.13 9.01 -19.43
C PHE A 556 -0.07 7.91 -19.28
N GLU A 557 -0.47 6.64 -19.38
CA GLU A 557 0.45 5.51 -19.22
C GLU A 557 1.67 5.56 -20.16
N GLN A 558 1.51 6.14 -21.35
CA GLN A 558 2.59 6.30 -22.35
C GLN A 558 3.37 7.63 -22.24
N GLN A 559 2.91 8.58 -21.41
CA GLN A 559 3.57 9.87 -21.14
C GLN A 559 3.30 10.28 -19.68
N ALA A 560 4.01 9.66 -18.73
CA ALA A 560 3.73 9.75 -17.29
C ALA A 560 3.69 11.18 -16.69
N PHE A 561 4.12 12.18 -17.44
CA PHE A 561 4.00 13.61 -17.18
C PHE A 561 3.93 14.41 -18.49
N LEU A 562 3.21 15.52 -18.47
CA LEU A 562 3.35 16.61 -19.43
C LEU A 562 4.58 17.46 -19.07
N LEU A 563 5.13 18.22 -20.01
CA LEU A 563 6.17 19.23 -19.73
C LEU A 563 5.63 20.64 -19.95
N THR A 564 6.10 21.59 -19.14
CA THR A 564 5.81 23.01 -19.35
C THR A 564 6.73 23.66 -20.38
N ASP A 565 6.17 24.57 -21.18
CA ASP A 565 6.90 25.38 -22.16
C ASP A 565 7.65 26.57 -21.51
N ALA A 566 8.19 27.47 -22.34
CA ALA A 566 8.92 28.66 -21.87
C ALA A 566 8.06 29.69 -21.12
N ASP A 567 6.73 29.71 -21.35
CA ASP A 567 5.77 30.52 -20.59
C ASP A 567 5.31 29.81 -19.31
N GLY A 568 5.86 28.63 -19.02
CA GLY A 568 5.46 27.76 -17.92
C GLY A 568 4.15 27.02 -18.19
N ARG A 569 3.59 27.09 -19.40
CA ARG A 569 2.27 26.53 -19.72
C ARG A 569 2.36 25.05 -20.04
N PHE A 570 1.34 24.30 -19.65
CA PHE A 570 1.14 22.90 -20.03
C PHE A 570 -0.26 22.68 -20.61
N ARG A 571 -0.40 21.65 -21.44
CA ARG A 571 -1.66 21.28 -22.08
C ARG A 571 -1.70 19.77 -22.31
N SER A 572 -2.77 19.13 -21.86
CA SER A 572 -2.96 17.69 -22.02
C SER A 572 -3.49 17.32 -23.41
N PRO A 573 -3.36 16.04 -23.82
CA PRO A 573 -4.30 15.38 -24.71
C PRO A 573 -5.76 15.51 -24.22
N THR A 574 -6.72 15.26 -25.11
CA THR A 574 -8.15 15.51 -24.85
C THR A 574 -8.82 14.17 -24.56
N THR A 575 -8.49 13.56 -23.42
CA THR A 575 -8.75 12.13 -23.15
C THR A 575 -9.20 11.86 -21.71
N LEU A 576 -9.49 12.92 -20.95
CA LEU A 576 -10.03 12.83 -19.60
C LEU A 576 -11.53 12.64 -19.63
N ASP A 577 -12.02 11.77 -18.75
CA ASP A 577 -13.43 11.67 -18.41
C ASP A 577 -13.84 12.93 -17.63
N TRP A 578 -14.85 13.64 -18.14
CA TRP A 578 -15.37 14.85 -17.51
C TRP A 578 -16.03 14.62 -16.14
N ASP A 579 -16.54 13.42 -15.84
CA ASP A 579 -17.16 13.09 -14.55
C ASP A 579 -16.14 12.67 -13.48
N GLN A 580 -14.88 12.41 -13.85
CA GLN A 580 -13.85 11.96 -12.91
C GLN A 580 -13.23 13.12 -12.11
N PRO A 581 -12.98 12.94 -10.79
CA PRO A 581 -12.12 13.84 -10.03
C PRO A 581 -10.68 13.80 -10.55
N ILE A 582 -10.15 14.98 -10.88
CA ILE A 582 -8.79 15.17 -11.37
C ILE A 582 -7.92 15.90 -10.35
N SER A 583 -6.62 15.58 -10.32
CA SER A 583 -5.61 16.29 -9.55
C SER A 583 -4.29 16.33 -10.31
N LEU A 584 -3.45 17.33 -10.05
CA LEU A 584 -2.10 17.42 -10.61
C LEU A 584 -1.05 17.09 -9.56
N SER A 585 0.05 16.48 -9.98
CA SER A 585 1.34 16.50 -9.26
C SER A 585 2.38 17.15 -10.17
N VAL A 586 3.03 18.21 -9.69
CA VAL A 586 3.99 19.02 -10.42
C VAL A 586 5.36 18.88 -9.77
N ARG A 587 6.36 18.44 -10.55
CA ARG A 587 7.73 18.20 -10.08
C ARG A 587 8.74 18.88 -11.00
N THR A 588 9.71 19.60 -10.45
CA THR A 588 10.87 20.12 -11.19
C THR A 588 12.08 20.21 -10.27
N PRO A 589 13.33 20.03 -10.75
CA PRO A 589 14.52 20.12 -9.91
C PRO A 589 14.61 21.47 -9.17
N GLY A 590 14.99 21.43 -7.89
CA GLY A 590 15.14 22.63 -7.05
C GLY A 590 13.83 23.28 -6.59
N LYS A 591 12.65 22.77 -6.96
CA LYS A 591 11.35 23.19 -6.40
C LYS A 591 10.71 22.04 -5.61
N ARG A 592 9.88 22.38 -4.62
CA ARG A 592 9.07 21.39 -3.87
C ARG A 592 8.07 20.74 -4.83
N THR A 593 7.82 19.44 -4.69
CA THR A 593 6.68 18.81 -5.38
C THR A 593 5.40 19.50 -4.93
N PHE A 594 4.65 20.05 -5.88
CA PHE A 594 3.36 20.68 -5.64
C PHE A 594 2.25 19.73 -6.12
N ASN A 595 1.13 19.65 -5.40
CA ASN A 595 -0.04 18.88 -5.80
C ASN A 595 -1.30 19.74 -5.64
N THR A 596 -2.26 19.59 -6.54
CA THR A 596 -3.60 20.20 -6.37
C THR A 596 -4.50 19.28 -5.58
N TYR A 597 -5.52 19.84 -4.92
CA TYR A 597 -6.66 19.06 -4.46
C TYR A 597 -7.37 18.34 -5.63
N TRP A 598 -8.25 17.41 -5.29
CA TRP A 598 -9.08 16.70 -6.25
C TRP A 598 -10.29 17.54 -6.65
N ILE A 599 -10.36 17.92 -7.93
CA ILE A 599 -11.41 18.78 -8.46
C ILE A 599 -12.33 17.94 -9.35
N ASN A 600 -13.64 18.04 -9.16
CA ASN A 600 -14.59 17.50 -10.12
C ASN A 600 -14.47 18.32 -11.42
N ALA A 601 -14.05 17.69 -12.51
CA ALA A 601 -13.84 18.40 -13.76
C ALA A 601 -15.14 19.02 -14.31
N LYS A 602 -16.28 18.34 -14.15
CA LYS A 602 -17.59 18.73 -14.69
C LYS A 602 -18.14 20.04 -14.16
N SER A 603 -17.86 20.40 -12.90
CA SER A 603 -18.32 21.67 -12.31
C SER A 603 -17.53 22.90 -12.80
N LYS A 604 -16.34 22.69 -13.38
CA LYS A 604 -15.38 23.74 -13.76
C LYS A 604 -15.06 23.78 -15.25
N ALA A 605 -15.28 22.70 -15.98
CA ALA A 605 -15.02 22.62 -17.41
C ALA A 605 -15.81 23.68 -18.17
N LYS A 606 -15.10 24.51 -18.95
CA LYS A 606 -15.72 25.43 -19.89
C LYS A 606 -16.46 24.61 -20.96
N GLN A 607 -17.54 25.15 -21.55
CA GLN A 607 -18.41 24.44 -22.52
C GLN A 607 -17.69 23.89 -23.77
N ASN A 608 -16.42 24.23 -23.98
CA ASN A 608 -15.54 23.74 -25.04
C ASN A 608 -14.65 22.55 -24.61
N GLY A 609 -14.94 21.90 -23.47
CA GLY A 609 -14.19 20.74 -22.97
C GLY A 609 -12.82 21.10 -22.37
N VAL A 610 -12.60 22.36 -21.97
CA VAL A 610 -11.32 22.80 -21.35
C VAL A 610 -11.51 23.07 -19.87
N PHE A 611 -10.80 22.31 -19.04
CA PHE A 611 -10.52 22.65 -17.64
C PHE A 611 -9.20 23.42 -17.57
N ASP A 612 -9.18 24.49 -16.80
CA ASP A 612 -8.07 25.42 -16.68
C ASP A 612 -7.70 25.59 -15.21
N PHE A 613 -6.51 25.11 -14.82
CA PHE A 613 -6.00 25.19 -13.45
C PHE A 613 -5.45 26.58 -13.10
N GLY A 614 -5.31 27.49 -14.07
CA GLY A 614 -4.64 28.78 -13.85
C GLY A 614 -3.15 28.62 -13.50
N ASP A 615 -2.65 29.51 -12.66
CA ASP A 615 -1.23 29.60 -12.28
C ASP A 615 -0.94 28.79 -11.00
N LEU A 616 -0.29 27.65 -11.18
CA LEU A 616 0.18 26.75 -10.13
C LEU A 616 1.53 27.24 -9.58
N ARG A 617 1.52 27.75 -8.34
CA ARG A 617 2.70 28.33 -7.69
C ARG A 617 3.56 27.26 -7.00
N MET A 618 4.80 27.10 -7.48
CA MET A 618 5.81 26.22 -6.88
C MET A 618 6.79 27.01 -6.00
N PHE A 619 7.04 26.51 -4.80
CA PHE A 619 8.05 27.03 -3.88
C PHE A 619 9.40 26.35 -4.09
N ASP A 620 10.49 27.06 -3.82
CA ASP A 620 11.84 26.48 -3.86
C ASP A 620 11.98 25.34 -2.84
N GLN A 621 12.57 24.23 -3.30
CA GLN A 621 13.02 23.17 -2.40
C GLN A 621 14.11 23.79 -1.53
N PRO A 622 13.96 23.81 -0.19
CA PRO A 622 14.93 24.53 0.63
C PRO A 622 16.29 23.85 0.51
N ASN A 623 17.28 24.60 0.01
CA ASN A 623 18.62 24.05 -0.24
C ASN A 623 19.17 23.39 1.02
N SER A 624 19.64 22.15 0.89
CA SER A 624 20.34 21.46 1.96
C SER A 624 21.78 21.96 2.06
N GLN A 625 22.21 22.34 3.25
CA GLN A 625 23.61 22.67 3.55
C GLN A 625 24.16 21.72 4.61
N LEU A 626 25.49 21.58 4.66
CA LEU A 626 26.18 20.80 5.69
C LEU A 626 26.51 21.70 6.87
N HIS A 627 25.68 21.66 7.92
CA HIS A 627 25.91 22.44 9.13
C HIS A 627 26.78 21.65 10.10
N LYS A 628 27.82 22.30 10.61
CA LYS A 628 28.62 21.78 11.73
C LYS A 628 27.89 22.10 13.02
N ILE A 629 27.61 21.05 13.79
CA ILE A 629 26.96 21.12 15.09
C ILE A 629 27.97 20.65 16.12
N ARG A 630 28.27 21.50 17.10
CA ARG A 630 29.10 21.19 18.25
C ARG A 630 28.20 21.02 19.47
N VAL A 631 28.40 19.95 20.22
CA VAL A 631 27.66 19.66 21.46
C VAL A 631 28.61 19.88 22.63
N VAL A 632 28.22 20.71 23.60
CA VAL A 632 29.06 21.11 24.74
C VAL A 632 28.32 21.01 26.07
N ASN A 633 29.06 20.90 27.17
CA ASN A 633 28.51 21.06 28.53
C ASN A 633 28.59 22.53 28.99
N GLU A 634 28.09 22.80 30.20
CA GLU A 634 28.07 24.14 30.83
C GLU A 634 29.45 24.80 30.97
N SER A 635 30.54 24.02 30.98
CA SER A 635 31.92 24.53 31.00
C SER A 635 32.52 24.74 29.60
N GLY A 636 31.71 24.63 28.53
CA GLY A 636 32.15 24.74 27.14
C GLY A 636 32.99 23.55 26.65
N GLN A 637 33.12 22.49 27.44
CA GLN A 637 33.80 21.26 27.03
C GLN A 637 32.93 20.48 26.06
N SER A 638 33.55 20.00 24.98
CA SER A 638 32.88 19.17 23.98
C SER A 638 32.37 17.84 24.55
N ILE A 639 31.17 17.43 24.13
CA ILE A 639 30.53 16.17 24.51
C ILE A 639 30.62 15.19 23.32
N PRO A 640 31.54 14.21 23.34
CA PRO A 640 31.59 13.16 22.32
C PRO A 640 30.47 12.13 22.51
N ALA A 641 30.20 11.33 21.48
CA ALA A 641 29.16 10.30 21.48
C ALA A 641 27.74 10.77 21.86
N ALA A 642 27.44 12.06 21.71
CA ALA A 642 26.09 12.60 21.84
C ALA A 642 25.29 12.30 20.56
N ARG A 643 24.06 11.79 20.73
CA ARG A 643 23.11 11.59 19.64
C ARG A 643 22.49 12.95 19.30
N VAL A 644 22.60 13.37 18.03
CA VAL A 644 22.04 14.63 17.53
C VAL A 644 21.07 14.34 16.40
N VAL A 645 19.91 14.97 16.43
CA VAL A 645 18.85 14.82 15.42
C VAL A 645 18.21 16.17 15.12
N SER A 646 17.86 16.40 13.85
CA SER A 646 17.11 17.58 13.42
C SER A 646 15.86 17.18 12.65
N ILE A 647 14.75 17.86 12.96
CA ILE A 647 13.48 17.81 12.23
C ILE A 647 12.95 19.23 12.06
N GLY A 648 12.62 19.61 10.82
CA GLY A 648 11.65 20.66 10.54
C GLY A 648 10.44 20.06 9.81
N ALA A 649 9.30 20.74 9.84
CA ALA A 649 8.02 20.23 9.33
C ALA A 649 8.06 19.67 7.90
N ARG A 650 8.96 20.20 7.05
CA ARG A 650 9.12 19.85 5.63
C ARG A 650 10.52 19.34 5.26
N THR A 651 11.30 18.91 6.24
CA THR A 651 12.67 18.42 6.01
C THR A 651 12.73 16.91 6.15
N ARG A 652 13.63 16.24 5.41
CA ARG A 652 14.07 14.91 5.85
C ARG A 652 14.69 15.04 7.24
N ARG A 653 14.48 14.05 8.10
CA ARG A 653 15.21 13.96 9.37
C ARG A 653 16.70 13.83 9.06
N ALA A 654 17.52 14.70 9.64
CA ALA A 654 18.96 14.52 9.70
C ALA A 654 19.34 14.00 11.09
N ALA A 655 20.26 13.05 11.19
CA ALA A 655 20.74 12.57 12.48
C ALA A 655 22.17 12.02 12.39
N GLY A 656 22.87 12.02 13.52
CA GLY A 656 24.24 11.54 13.65
C GLY A 656 24.66 11.45 15.11
N ILE A 657 25.94 11.12 15.32
CA ILE A 657 26.57 11.02 16.64
C ILE A 657 27.82 11.90 16.62
N THR A 658 28.12 12.59 17.72
CA THR A 658 29.32 13.44 17.78
C THR A 658 30.62 12.65 17.89
N ASP A 659 31.64 13.14 17.19
CA ASP A 659 33.03 12.68 17.28
C ASP A 659 33.69 13.03 18.62
N ASP A 660 34.95 12.62 18.81
CA ASP A 660 35.75 12.90 20.02
C ASP A 660 35.93 14.41 20.30
N SER A 661 35.77 15.28 19.29
CA SER A 661 35.78 16.74 19.43
C SER A 661 34.41 17.33 19.78
N GLY A 662 33.40 16.47 19.99
CA GLY A 662 32.01 16.83 20.25
C GLY A 662 31.30 17.42 19.03
N LYS A 663 31.77 17.14 17.81
CA LYS A 663 31.20 17.67 16.57
C LYS A 663 30.50 16.61 15.74
N VAL A 664 29.45 17.02 15.04
CA VAL A 664 28.76 16.24 14.02
C VAL A 664 28.42 17.17 12.85
N THR A 665 28.45 16.66 11.61
CA THR A 665 28.00 17.43 10.44
C THR A 665 26.69 16.84 9.96
N LEU A 666 25.62 17.65 9.96
CA LEU A 666 24.30 17.23 9.49
C LEU A 666 23.89 18.00 8.23
N GLN A 667 23.24 17.31 7.30
CA GLN A 667 22.65 17.90 6.10
C GLN A 667 21.27 18.49 6.45
N LEU A 668 21.21 19.79 6.72
CA LEU A 668 19.99 20.50 7.11
C LEU A 668 19.44 21.32 5.95
N MET A 669 18.11 21.36 5.77
CA MET A 669 17.43 22.20 4.76
C MET A 669 17.27 23.65 5.27
N LYS A 670 17.48 24.66 4.43
CA LYS A 670 17.25 26.08 4.80
C LYS A 670 15.81 26.32 5.31
N GLY A 671 15.66 26.81 6.54
CA GLY A 671 14.38 27.15 7.16
C GLY A 671 14.35 26.82 8.65
N THR A 672 13.19 26.97 9.29
CA THR A 672 12.97 26.62 10.70
C THR A 672 13.12 25.11 10.90
N GLN A 673 14.01 24.71 11.80
CA GLN A 673 14.14 23.33 12.28
C GLN A 673 14.28 23.32 13.80
N ILE A 674 14.00 22.17 14.41
CA ILE A 674 14.40 21.89 15.79
C ILE A 674 15.48 20.84 15.77
N ILE A 675 16.62 21.22 16.35
CA ILE A 675 17.75 20.32 16.57
C ILE A 675 17.71 19.91 18.04
N ALA A 676 17.74 18.61 18.27
CA ALA A 676 17.81 18.01 19.60
C ALA A 676 19.14 17.27 19.78
N ALA A 677 19.77 17.39 20.95
CA ALA A 677 20.96 16.64 21.34
C ALA A 677 20.77 15.97 22.71
N HIS A 678 21.27 14.74 22.86
CA HIS A 678 21.18 13.97 24.09
C HIS A 678 22.35 12.97 24.19
N ARG A 679 22.85 12.77 25.41
CA ARG A 679 23.81 11.73 25.78
C ARG A 679 23.40 11.18 27.14
N HIS A 680 23.61 9.88 27.39
CA HIS A 680 23.35 9.30 28.71
C HIS A 680 24.15 10.01 29.81
N GLY A 681 23.47 10.40 30.91
CA GLY A 681 24.01 11.25 31.98
C GLY A 681 23.93 12.76 31.71
N PHE A 682 23.15 13.17 30.70
CA PHE A 682 22.85 14.57 30.36
C PHE A 682 21.40 14.69 29.89
N LEU A 683 20.75 15.82 30.19
CA LEU A 683 19.37 16.07 29.77
C LEU A 683 19.28 16.28 28.24
N PRO A 684 18.19 15.85 27.58
CA PRO A 684 17.96 16.19 26.18
C PRO A 684 17.73 17.69 26.02
N THR A 685 18.40 18.32 25.06
CA THR A 685 18.30 19.76 24.83
C THR A 685 17.83 20.05 23.41
N PHE A 686 16.88 20.99 23.29
CA PHE A 686 16.19 21.30 22.05
C PHE A 686 16.40 22.78 21.68
N HIS A 687 16.82 23.02 20.45
CA HIS A 687 17.06 24.36 19.92
C HIS A 687 16.26 24.56 18.64
N THR A 688 15.42 25.59 18.61
CA THR A 688 14.82 26.06 17.34
C THR A 688 15.86 26.88 16.59
N VAL A 689 16.09 26.54 15.33
CA VAL A 689 17.23 26.99 14.52
C VAL A 689 16.74 27.56 13.19
N ASN A 690 17.19 28.77 12.88
CA ASN A 690 16.90 29.50 11.64
C ASN A 690 18.20 29.85 10.91
N ASP A 691 18.69 28.94 10.05
CA ASP A 691 19.76 29.19 9.06
C ASP A 691 21.16 29.72 9.54
N PRO A 692 21.73 29.26 10.67
CA PRO A 692 23.10 29.64 11.10
C PRO A 692 24.20 28.76 10.49
N ALA A 693 25.42 29.30 10.33
CA ALA A 693 26.54 28.59 9.70
C ALA A 693 27.24 27.52 10.58
N GLU A 694 27.33 27.75 11.89
CA GLU A 694 27.79 26.76 12.89
C GLU A 694 26.84 26.84 14.10
N ILE A 695 26.61 25.71 14.76
CA ILE A 695 25.59 25.55 15.80
C ILE A 695 26.24 24.96 17.04
N GLU A 696 26.23 25.68 18.15
CA GLU A 696 26.65 25.13 19.45
C GLU A 696 25.41 24.81 20.29
N LEU A 697 25.29 23.53 20.68
CA LEU A 697 24.21 23.00 21.52
C LEU A 697 24.76 22.77 22.93
N LEU A 698 24.20 23.47 23.91
CA LEU A 698 24.55 23.31 25.32
C LEU A 698 23.68 22.21 25.93
N VAL A 699 24.31 21.18 26.49
CA VAL A 699 23.65 20.06 27.17
C VAL A 699 24.02 20.08 28.65
N LEU A 700 22.99 20.08 29.50
CA LEU A 700 23.14 20.16 30.96
C LEU A 700 23.31 18.77 31.57
N ARG A 701 23.94 18.68 32.74
CA ARG A 701 23.98 17.43 33.53
C ARG A 701 22.72 17.27 34.36
N ASP A 702 22.27 16.03 34.52
CA ASP A 702 21.08 15.64 35.28
C ASP A 702 21.13 16.15 36.74
N GLU A 703 22.32 16.21 37.35
CA GLU A 703 22.53 16.67 38.73
C GLU A 703 22.55 18.21 38.90
N ASP A 704 22.95 18.94 37.86
CA ASP A 704 23.18 20.39 37.90
C ASP A 704 21.93 21.19 37.44
N ALA A 705 21.08 20.57 36.61
CA ALA A 705 19.99 21.23 35.91
C ALA A 705 18.77 21.58 36.80
N ARG A 706 18.73 22.81 37.32
CA ARG A 706 17.46 23.45 37.74
C ARG A 706 16.63 23.85 36.51
N VAL A 707 16.05 22.86 35.82
CA VAL A 707 15.15 23.06 34.67
C VAL A 707 14.09 24.11 35.04
N PRO A 708 14.01 25.25 34.32
CA PRO A 708 12.97 26.24 34.58
C PRO A 708 11.60 25.59 34.42
N LYS A 709 10.73 25.69 35.43
CA LYS A 709 9.38 25.12 35.37
C LYS A 709 8.57 25.81 34.28
N ARG A 710 8.58 25.23 33.08
CA ARG A 710 7.73 25.55 31.93
C ARG A 710 6.28 25.32 32.35
N THR A 711 5.63 26.38 32.83
CA THR A 711 4.21 26.35 33.22
C THR A 711 3.35 26.15 31.99
N ALA A 712 2.51 25.12 32.02
CA ALA A 712 1.68 24.76 30.89
C ALA A 712 0.72 25.89 30.50
N ALA A 713 0.75 26.29 29.23
CA ALA A 713 -0.18 27.25 28.65
C ALA A 713 -1.53 26.55 28.38
N VAL A 714 -2.32 26.32 29.43
CA VAL A 714 -3.59 25.59 29.35
C VAL A 714 -4.59 26.36 28.48
N VAL A 715 -4.83 25.86 27.28
CA VAL A 715 -5.94 26.29 26.42
C VAL A 715 -7.25 25.99 27.14
N THR A 716 -8.03 27.03 27.44
CA THR A 716 -9.27 26.90 28.20
C THR A 716 -10.41 26.34 27.35
N ASP A 717 -11.32 25.58 27.95
CA ASP A 717 -12.48 25.02 27.25
C ASP A 717 -13.36 26.10 26.61
N ALA A 718 -13.47 27.28 27.23
CA ALA A 718 -14.17 28.43 26.64
C ALA A 718 -13.52 28.94 25.34
N ALA A 719 -12.19 28.86 25.21
CA ALA A 719 -11.49 29.20 23.96
C ALA A 719 -11.75 28.13 22.88
N LYS A 720 -11.71 26.85 23.28
CA LYS A 720 -12.05 25.71 22.41
C LYS A 720 -13.50 25.77 21.91
N GLU A 721 -14.46 26.04 22.79
CA GLU A 721 -15.89 26.22 22.50
C GLU A 721 -16.11 27.41 21.56
N THR A 722 -15.44 28.54 21.80
CA THR A 722 -15.49 29.72 20.92
C THR A 722 -14.96 29.41 19.53
N ALA A 723 -13.88 28.64 19.42
CA ALA A 723 -13.35 28.18 18.13
C ALA A 723 -14.32 27.21 17.44
N ALA A 724 -14.89 26.24 18.16
CA ALA A 724 -15.91 25.32 17.64
C ALA A 724 -17.15 26.05 17.11
N LYS A 725 -17.66 27.05 17.84
CA LYS A 725 -18.78 27.91 17.41
C LYS A 725 -18.45 28.66 16.11
N ARG A 726 -17.24 29.23 15.98
CA ARG A 726 -16.79 29.91 14.76
C ARG A 726 -16.71 28.94 13.57
N LEU A 727 -16.09 27.76 13.74
CA LEU A 727 -16.03 26.75 12.67
C LEU A 727 -17.42 26.26 12.26
N LEU A 728 -18.32 26.02 13.22
CA LEU A 728 -19.68 25.58 12.95
C LEU A 728 -20.48 26.61 12.15
N SER A 729 -20.28 27.92 12.37
CA SER A 729 -20.94 28.97 11.57
C SER A 729 -20.50 29.04 10.10
N ARG A 730 -19.48 28.26 9.70
CA ARG A 730 -18.97 28.14 8.34
C ARG A 730 -19.49 26.87 7.64
N LEU A 731 -20.20 26.02 8.37
CA LEU A 731 -20.99 24.92 7.84
C LEU A 731 -22.44 25.41 7.63
N PRO A 732 -23.07 25.15 6.47
CA PRO A 732 -24.52 25.25 6.38
C PRO A 732 -25.14 24.21 7.33
N GLN A 733 -26.39 24.43 7.73
CA GLN A 733 -27.13 23.40 8.44
C GLN A 733 -27.57 22.34 7.42
N PRO A 734 -27.16 21.05 7.56
CA PRO A 734 -27.51 20.02 6.59
C PRO A 734 -29.03 19.76 6.60
N ALA A 735 -29.52 19.44 5.40
CA ALA A 735 -30.89 19.00 5.20
C ALA A 735 -31.12 17.61 5.83
N THR A 736 -32.37 17.13 5.84
CA THR A 736 -32.70 15.77 6.33
C THR A 736 -32.21 14.68 5.39
N ASP A 737 -32.18 14.97 4.09
CA ASP A 737 -31.77 14.11 2.97
C ASP A 737 -30.28 14.24 2.58
N ASP A 738 -29.54 15.17 3.18
CA ASP A 738 -28.08 15.31 3.01
C ASP A 738 -27.36 13.99 3.32
N PRO A 739 -26.27 13.61 2.61
CA PRO A 739 -25.53 12.37 2.89
C PRO A 739 -25.17 12.17 4.37
N ARG A 740 -25.40 10.95 4.87
CA ARG A 740 -25.11 10.43 6.22
C ARG A 740 -23.89 11.07 6.90
N ALA A 741 -22.76 11.11 6.20
CA ALA A 741 -21.49 11.66 6.71
C ALA A 741 -21.57 13.15 7.08
N ARG A 742 -22.31 13.96 6.32
CA ARG A 742 -22.48 15.41 6.53
C ARG A 742 -23.33 15.71 7.76
N ARG A 743 -24.52 15.08 7.85
CA ARG A 743 -25.40 15.18 9.04
C ARG A 743 -24.66 14.76 10.30
N PHE A 744 -23.98 13.62 10.28
CA PHE A 744 -23.19 13.12 11.41
C PHE A 744 -22.03 14.05 11.80
N ALA A 745 -21.35 14.65 10.82
CA ALA A 745 -20.28 15.62 11.06
C ALA A 745 -20.77 16.93 11.66
N TYR A 746 -21.86 17.49 11.12
CA TYR A 746 -22.52 18.67 11.69
C TYR A 746 -22.96 18.43 13.13
N LEU A 747 -23.62 17.30 13.40
CA LEU A 747 -24.04 16.91 14.76
C LEU A 747 -22.84 16.73 15.70
N THR A 748 -21.72 16.18 15.21
CA THR A 748 -20.47 16.08 16.00
C THR A 748 -19.87 17.45 16.32
N ALA A 749 -19.86 18.39 15.35
CA ALA A 749 -19.34 19.74 15.58
C ALA A 749 -20.28 20.58 16.48
N LEU A 750 -21.59 20.45 16.28
CA LEU A 750 -22.64 21.04 17.12
C LEU A 750 -22.56 20.51 18.55
N ALA A 751 -22.24 19.23 18.79
CA ALA A 751 -22.09 18.66 20.13
C ALA A 751 -21.10 19.42 21.03
N VAL A 752 -20.00 19.92 20.44
CA VAL A 752 -18.92 20.62 21.14
C VAL A 752 -19.16 22.14 21.20
N ALA A 753 -19.89 22.69 20.22
CA ALA A 753 -20.23 24.10 20.18
C ALA A 753 -21.50 24.45 20.98
N ASP A 754 -22.48 23.55 21.06
CA ASP A 754 -23.82 23.77 21.62
C ASP A 754 -24.50 22.41 21.87
N SER A 755 -24.15 21.76 22.99
CA SER A 755 -24.57 20.38 23.26
C SER A 755 -26.10 20.23 23.39
N ASP A 756 -26.80 21.21 23.98
CA ASP A 756 -28.25 21.15 24.13
C ASP A 756 -28.96 21.27 22.78
N ARG A 757 -28.48 22.14 21.87
CA ARG A 757 -29.00 22.20 20.50
C ARG A 757 -28.67 20.95 19.68
N ALA A 758 -27.55 20.28 19.95
CA ALA A 758 -27.25 18.96 19.37
C ALA A 758 -28.24 17.90 19.84
N VAL A 759 -28.55 17.86 21.15
CA VAL A 759 -29.52 16.95 21.76
C VAL A 759 -30.94 17.23 21.22
N ALA A 760 -31.34 18.49 21.09
CA ALA A 760 -32.63 18.87 20.50
C ALA A 760 -32.74 18.38 19.05
N ARG A 761 -31.74 18.67 18.22
CA ARG A 761 -31.74 18.25 16.81
C ARG A 761 -31.66 16.73 16.62
N LEU A 762 -31.08 15.98 17.56
CA LEU A 762 -31.18 14.51 17.55
C LEU A 762 -32.60 14.00 17.83
N ARG A 763 -33.43 14.71 18.59
CA ARG A 763 -34.86 14.36 18.75
C ARG A 763 -35.63 14.64 17.48
N ASP A 764 -35.45 15.83 16.91
CA ASP A 764 -36.10 16.25 15.66
C ASP A 764 -35.79 15.33 14.46
N GLN A 765 -34.67 14.60 14.52
CA GLN A 765 -34.21 13.68 13.48
C GLN A 765 -34.21 12.20 13.93
N ALA A 766 -34.78 11.88 15.11
CA ALA A 766 -34.57 10.59 15.77
C ALA A 766 -34.93 9.38 14.91
N ASP A 767 -36.15 9.33 14.39
CA ASP A 767 -36.65 8.17 13.65
C ASP A 767 -35.85 7.93 12.36
N HIS A 768 -35.62 8.99 11.57
CA HIS A 768 -34.82 8.93 10.34
C HIS A 768 -33.34 8.54 10.61
N LEU A 769 -32.78 8.97 11.74
CA LEU A 769 -31.45 8.52 12.17
C LEU A 769 -31.48 7.09 12.75
N ARG A 770 -32.63 6.56 13.18
CA ARG A 770 -32.80 5.15 13.57
C ARG A 770 -32.81 4.27 12.32
N ASP A 771 -33.59 4.63 11.32
CA ASP A 771 -33.69 3.92 10.02
C ASP A 771 -32.33 3.81 9.31
N GLU A 772 -31.46 4.83 9.43
CA GLU A 772 -30.10 4.79 8.91
C GLU A 772 -29.08 4.04 9.81
N GLY A 773 -29.44 3.56 11.00
CA GLY A 773 -28.45 3.02 11.95
C GLY A 773 -27.42 4.06 12.39
N LEU A 774 -27.86 5.32 12.55
CA LEU A 774 -27.04 6.50 12.87
C LEU A 774 -27.28 7.04 14.28
N LEU A 775 -28.49 6.92 14.80
CA LEU A 775 -28.92 7.58 16.04
C LEU A 775 -28.05 7.14 17.22
N LEU A 776 -27.82 5.82 17.42
CA LEU A 776 -26.93 5.34 18.48
C LEU A 776 -25.48 5.86 18.31
N PRO A 777 -24.78 5.70 17.16
CA PRO A 777 -23.47 6.34 16.92
C PRO A 777 -23.42 7.84 17.18
N SER A 778 -24.53 8.56 16.93
CA SER A 778 -24.63 10.01 17.15
C SER A 778 -24.80 10.36 18.62
N ILE A 779 -25.71 9.67 19.33
CA ILE A 779 -25.90 9.74 20.79
C ILE A 779 -24.57 9.44 21.51
N MET A 780 -23.93 8.32 21.16
CA MET A 780 -22.62 7.91 21.69
C MET A 780 -21.53 8.97 21.48
N ARG A 781 -21.64 9.77 20.40
CA ARG A 781 -20.72 10.87 20.10
C ARG A 781 -21.12 12.22 20.66
N LEU A 782 -22.36 12.47 21.07
CA LEU A 782 -22.65 13.66 21.88
C LEU A 782 -21.93 13.56 23.24
N GLY A 783 -21.83 12.36 23.80
CA GLY A 783 -21.32 12.16 25.17
C GLY A 783 -22.22 12.83 26.21
N ALA A 784 -23.52 12.84 25.93
CA ALA A 784 -24.55 13.46 26.76
C ALA A 784 -24.55 12.86 28.18
N ARG A 785 -24.58 13.71 29.20
CA ARG A 785 -24.50 13.32 30.62
C ARG A 785 -25.80 13.62 31.35
N GLY A 786 -26.10 12.83 32.40
CA GLY A 786 -27.30 12.99 33.23
C GLY A 786 -28.58 13.05 32.40
N VAL A 787 -29.39 14.08 32.66
CA VAL A 787 -30.70 14.34 32.05
C VAL A 787 -30.68 14.29 30.51
N GLN A 788 -29.63 14.82 29.87
CA GLN A 788 -29.52 14.75 28.40
C GLN A 788 -29.46 13.29 27.91
N SER A 789 -28.81 12.39 28.65
CA SER A 789 -28.72 10.97 28.28
C SER A 789 -30.04 10.23 28.46
N GLU A 790 -30.78 10.53 29.53
CA GLU A 790 -32.10 9.94 29.81
C GLU A 790 -33.12 10.34 28.73
N GLN A 791 -33.06 11.60 28.28
CA GLN A 791 -33.89 12.13 27.19
C GLN A 791 -33.42 11.75 25.76
N LEU A 792 -32.33 10.98 25.63
CA LEU A 792 -31.92 10.33 24.38
C LEU A 792 -32.23 8.82 24.42
N MET A 793 -32.23 8.21 25.61
CA MET A 793 -32.62 6.82 25.84
C MET A 793 -34.10 6.51 25.55
N THR A 794 -34.95 7.54 25.48
CA THR A 794 -36.34 7.41 25.03
C THR A 794 -36.49 7.31 23.51
N LEU A 795 -35.41 7.49 22.73
CA LEU A 795 -35.42 7.53 21.26
C LEU A 795 -35.02 6.20 20.59
N VAL A 796 -34.54 5.24 21.38
CA VAL A 796 -33.91 4.00 20.90
C VAL A 796 -34.64 2.76 21.47
N ASP A 797 -34.56 1.64 20.75
CA ASP A 797 -35.08 0.33 21.17
C ASP A 797 -34.26 -0.30 22.30
N ASP A 798 -34.71 -1.45 22.83
CA ASP A 798 -34.12 -2.07 24.02
C ASP A 798 -32.71 -2.65 23.78
N ASP A 799 -32.39 -3.14 22.57
CA ASP A 799 -31.05 -3.59 22.20
C ASP A 799 -30.05 -2.41 22.13
N TRP A 800 -30.51 -1.28 21.59
CA TRP A 800 -29.72 -0.05 21.52
C TRP A 800 -29.63 0.66 22.87
N LYS A 801 -30.67 0.58 23.73
CA LYS A 801 -30.59 0.98 25.14
C LYS A 801 -29.51 0.18 25.85
N ALA A 802 -29.51 -1.14 25.72
CA ALA A 802 -28.49 -1.98 26.35
C ALA A 802 -27.09 -1.62 25.83
N SER A 803 -26.93 -1.47 24.51
CA SER A 803 -25.67 -1.03 23.88
C SER A 803 -25.19 0.35 24.37
N PHE A 804 -26.12 1.28 24.64
CA PHE A 804 -25.78 2.59 25.23
C PHE A 804 -25.44 2.48 26.73
N LEU A 805 -26.18 1.68 27.51
CA LEU A 805 -25.92 1.44 28.93
C LEU A 805 -24.52 0.81 29.15
N LEU A 806 -24.10 -0.10 28.27
CA LEU A 806 -22.72 -0.62 28.22
C LEU A 806 -21.69 0.51 27.98
N GLN A 807 -21.98 1.44 27.07
CA GLN A 807 -21.10 2.58 26.80
C GLN A 807 -21.10 3.63 27.94
N GLN A 808 -22.20 3.77 28.69
CA GLN A 808 -22.23 4.56 29.92
C GLN A 808 -21.39 3.90 31.02
N ALA A 809 -21.48 2.57 31.17
CA ALA A 809 -20.67 1.81 32.11
C ALA A 809 -19.16 1.93 31.83
N GLU A 810 -18.72 2.08 30.57
CA GLU A 810 -17.32 2.40 30.23
C GLU A 810 -16.89 3.86 30.56
N GLN A 811 -17.79 4.72 31.05
CA GLN A 811 -17.55 6.17 31.28
C GLN A 811 -17.81 6.63 32.72
N ILE A 812 -18.04 5.71 33.66
CA ILE A 812 -18.45 6.01 35.04
C ILE A 812 -17.42 5.42 36.01
N ASP A 813 -16.84 6.24 36.87
CA ASP A 813 -15.86 5.80 37.88
C ASP A 813 -16.53 5.16 39.12
N ASP A 814 -17.82 5.41 39.36
CA ASP A 814 -18.58 4.78 40.46
C ASP A 814 -18.97 3.34 40.09
N LYS A 815 -18.25 2.37 40.66
CA LYS A 815 -18.48 0.93 40.46
C LYS A 815 -19.94 0.50 40.73
N LYS A 816 -20.68 1.11 41.66
CA LYS A 816 -22.08 0.75 41.91
C LYS A 816 -23.01 1.21 40.80
N LEU A 817 -22.75 2.38 40.24
CA LEU A 817 -23.52 2.89 39.11
C LEU A 817 -23.16 2.15 37.82
N VAL A 818 -21.88 1.77 37.64
CA VAL A 818 -21.45 0.82 36.59
C VAL A 818 -22.23 -0.49 36.71
N GLU A 819 -22.20 -1.13 37.88
CA GLU A 819 -22.91 -2.39 38.17
C GLU A 819 -24.42 -2.28 37.89
N GLN A 820 -25.07 -1.21 38.36
CA GLN A 820 -26.48 -0.93 38.06
C GLN A 820 -26.76 -0.82 36.55
N LYS A 821 -25.90 -0.12 35.79
CA LYS A 821 -26.04 0.06 34.35
C LYS A 821 -25.83 -1.25 33.58
N LEU A 822 -24.93 -2.12 34.06
CA LEU A 822 -24.68 -3.44 33.48
C LEU A 822 -25.84 -4.41 33.74
N TYR A 823 -26.42 -4.43 34.95
CA TYR A 823 -27.64 -5.21 35.21
C TYR A 823 -28.85 -4.69 34.40
N GLN A 824 -28.99 -3.37 34.25
CA GLN A 824 -30.01 -2.79 33.37
C GLN A 824 -29.84 -3.26 31.92
N ALA A 825 -28.62 -3.19 31.37
CA ALA A 825 -28.32 -3.70 30.03
C ALA A 825 -28.66 -5.20 29.90
N LEU A 826 -28.20 -6.03 30.84
CA LEU A 826 -28.47 -7.46 30.85
C LEU A 826 -29.98 -7.79 30.89
N SER A 827 -30.77 -7.05 31.68
CA SER A 827 -32.21 -7.28 31.82
C SER A 827 -33.01 -7.03 30.54
N LEU A 828 -32.49 -6.22 29.61
CA LEU A 828 -33.10 -5.95 28.31
C LEU A 828 -32.85 -7.08 27.29
N ILE A 829 -31.79 -7.87 27.49
CA ILE A 829 -31.25 -8.80 26.48
C ILE A 829 -31.71 -10.25 26.70
N GLN A 830 -32.11 -10.60 27.93
CA GLN A 830 -32.51 -11.98 28.29
C GLN A 830 -33.61 -12.66 27.44
N PRO A 831 -34.53 -11.98 26.71
CA PRO A 831 -35.47 -12.67 25.82
C PRO A 831 -34.95 -12.90 24.38
N THR A 832 -33.74 -12.44 24.03
CA THR A 832 -33.21 -12.52 22.65
C THR A 832 -32.49 -13.84 22.37
N SER A 833 -32.49 -14.28 21.09
CA SER A 833 -31.78 -15.49 20.64
C SER A 833 -31.12 -15.28 19.27
N GLY A 834 -30.29 -16.22 18.83
CA GLY A 834 -29.49 -16.10 17.60
C GLY A 834 -28.16 -15.35 17.78
N GLN A 835 -27.55 -14.93 16.67
CA GLN A 835 -26.16 -14.45 16.66
C GLN A 835 -25.97 -13.05 17.25
N ASP A 836 -26.97 -12.18 17.19
CA ASP A 836 -26.90 -10.84 17.80
C ASP A 836 -26.94 -10.90 19.33
N ALA A 837 -27.76 -11.80 19.91
CA ALA A 837 -27.77 -12.09 21.35
C ALA A 837 -26.39 -12.57 21.85
N LEU A 838 -25.77 -13.52 21.15
CA LEU A 838 -24.39 -13.95 21.43
C LEU A 838 -23.40 -12.79 21.37
N SER A 839 -23.51 -11.97 20.31
CA SER A 839 -22.61 -10.84 20.08
C SER A 839 -22.70 -9.80 21.20
N LEU A 840 -23.92 -9.48 21.62
CA LEU A 840 -24.20 -8.50 22.65
C LEU A 840 -23.85 -9.03 24.04
N THR A 841 -24.14 -10.30 24.36
CA THR A 841 -23.63 -10.98 25.57
C THR A 841 -22.11 -10.87 25.69
N GLY A 842 -21.38 -11.06 24.59
CA GLY A 842 -19.93 -10.88 24.56
C GLY A 842 -19.47 -9.46 24.93
N LEU A 843 -20.25 -8.44 24.54
CA LEU A 843 -20.01 -7.04 24.91
C LEU A 843 -20.38 -6.75 26.39
N ILE A 844 -21.44 -7.37 26.93
CA ILE A 844 -21.77 -7.29 28.38
C ILE A 844 -20.65 -7.94 29.20
N ALA A 845 -20.23 -9.15 28.85
CA ALA A 845 -19.18 -9.88 29.56
C ALA A 845 -17.87 -9.07 29.60
N ASN A 846 -17.46 -8.50 28.46
CA ASN A 846 -16.34 -7.56 28.37
C ASN A 846 -16.47 -6.36 29.34
N ALA A 847 -17.66 -5.79 29.52
CA ALA A 847 -17.88 -4.66 30.42
C ALA A 847 -17.91 -5.07 31.91
N LEU A 848 -18.55 -6.21 32.23
CA LEU A 848 -18.53 -6.82 33.57
C LEU A 848 -17.09 -7.16 34.02
N LEU A 849 -16.29 -7.73 33.13
CA LEU A 849 -14.89 -8.06 33.37
C LEU A 849 -14.04 -6.79 33.64
N LYS A 850 -14.28 -5.68 32.93
CA LYS A 850 -13.66 -4.38 33.20
C LYS A 850 -14.10 -3.78 34.54
N ALA A 851 -15.36 -3.97 34.94
CA ALA A 851 -15.86 -3.55 36.25
C ALA A 851 -15.32 -4.40 37.41
N GLY A 852 -14.58 -5.50 37.14
CA GLY A 852 -14.17 -6.47 38.15
C GLY A 852 -15.36 -7.21 38.74
N LEU A 853 -16.29 -7.63 37.88
CA LEU A 853 -17.45 -8.49 38.17
C LEU A 853 -17.29 -9.83 37.42
N THR A 854 -16.11 -10.46 37.60
CA THR A 854 -15.66 -11.64 36.83
C THR A 854 -16.64 -12.81 36.93
N ASP A 855 -17.13 -13.11 38.13
CA ASP A 855 -18.01 -14.27 38.37
C ASP A 855 -19.34 -14.10 37.61
N VAL A 856 -19.92 -12.89 37.64
CA VAL A 856 -21.15 -12.54 36.90
C VAL A 856 -20.93 -12.65 35.37
N ALA A 857 -19.74 -12.30 34.87
CA ALA A 857 -19.39 -12.50 33.47
C ALA A 857 -19.23 -13.98 33.09
N VAL A 858 -18.62 -14.79 33.97
CA VAL A 858 -18.45 -16.24 33.78
C VAL A 858 -19.81 -16.95 33.78
N ASP A 859 -20.69 -16.66 34.74
CA ASP A 859 -22.05 -17.21 34.80
C ASP A 859 -22.85 -16.82 33.56
N LEU A 860 -22.81 -15.55 33.14
CA LEU A 860 -23.46 -15.08 31.93
C LEU A 860 -22.99 -15.84 30.68
N LEU A 861 -21.68 -15.96 30.47
CA LEU A 861 -21.09 -16.68 29.34
C LEU A 861 -21.45 -18.18 29.36
N HIS A 862 -21.51 -18.78 30.54
CA HIS A 862 -21.82 -20.20 30.74
C HIS A 862 -23.31 -20.51 30.56
N GLU A 863 -24.23 -19.68 31.04
CA GLU A 863 -25.68 -19.85 30.78
C GLU A 863 -26.03 -19.58 29.32
N THR A 864 -25.43 -18.56 28.69
CA THR A 864 -25.58 -18.34 27.24
C THR A 864 -25.07 -19.54 26.43
N TRP A 865 -23.95 -20.18 26.82
CA TRP A 865 -23.50 -21.41 26.18
C TRP A 865 -24.56 -22.52 26.21
N LYS A 866 -25.18 -22.77 27.37
CA LYS A 866 -26.21 -23.81 27.54
C LYS A 866 -27.46 -23.56 26.69
N GLN A 867 -27.80 -22.28 26.48
CA GLN A 867 -29.01 -21.87 25.76
C GLN A 867 -28.82 -21.91 24.23
N HIS A 868 -27.61 -21.61 23.74
CA HIS A 868 -27.30 -21.57 22.31
C HIS A 868 -26.73 -22.90 21.79
N HIS A 869 -27.61 -23.88 21.56
CA HIS A 869 -27.27 -25.19 21.00
C HIS A 869 -26.51 -25.15 19.66
N GLU A 870 -26.68 -24.09 18.85
CA GLU A 870 -25.90 -23.81 17.63
C GLU A 870 -24.38 -23.83 17.89
N LEU A 871 -23.91 -23.39 19.06
CA LEU A 871 -22.49 -23.37 19.42
C LEU A 871 -21.90 -24.79 19.55
N GLN A 872 -22.65 -25.70 20.16
CA GLN A 872 -22.23 -27.09 20.29
C GLN A 872 -22.36 -27.82 18.96
N PHE A 873 -23.40 -27.54 18.17
CA PHE A 873 -23.53 -28.06 16.81
C PHE A 873 -22.33 -27.70 15.93
N ILE A 874 -21.90 -26.43 15.91
CA ILE A 874 -20.70 -26.00 15.16
C ILE A 874 -19.44 -26.77 15.61
N LEU A 875 -19.28 -27.02 16.91
CA LEU A 875 -18.13 -27.80 17.42
C LEU A 875 -18.17 -29.28 17.02
N ASP A 876 -19.34 -29.91 17.07
CA ASP A 876 -19.53 -31.35 16.85
C ASP A 876 -19.51 -31.71 15.36
N ASP A 877 -20.11 -30.86 14.52
CA ASP A 877 -20.13 -30.96 13.05
C ASP A 877 -18.75 -30.64 12.45
N GLY A 878 -18.09 -29.61 12.97
CA GLY A 878 -16.70 -29.27 12.62
C GLY A 878 -16.51 -28.62 11.25
N GLU A 879 -17.57 -28.36 10.48
CA GLU A 879 -17.51 -27.52 9.28
C GLU A 879 -17.41 -26.02 9.63
N ARG A 880 -17.06 -25.19 8.63
CA ARG A 880 -16.84 -23.74 8.80
C ARG A 880 -18.10 -22.92 8.54
N SER A 881 -18.87 -22.65 9.59
CA SER A 881 -19.96 -21.66 9.56
C SER A 881 -19.45 -20.25 9.88
N ILE A 882 -19.45 -19.32 8.90
CA ILE A 882 -18.79 -18.01 9.02
C ILE A 882 -19.60 -16.99 9.87
N GLY A 883 -19.63 -17.21 11.18
CA GLY A 883 -20.19 -16.29 12.18
C GLY A 883 -19.22 -15.17 12.59
N THR A 884 -19.11 -14.10 11.78
CA THR A 884 -18.17 -13.00 12.07
C THR A 884 -18.50 -12.17 13.33
N ALA A 885 -19.73 -12.24 13.83
CA ALA A 885 -20.10 -11.67 15.13
C ALA A 885 -19.57 -12.57 16.25
N LEU A 886 -20.09 -13.80 16.34
CA LEU A 886 -19.69 -14.87 17.28
C LEU A 886 -18.17 -14.96 17.49
N SER A 887 -17.39 -15.07 16.41
CA SER A 887 -15.93 -15.18 16.46
C SER A 887 -15.21 -13.96 17.05
N ARG A 888 -15.75 -12.75 16.89
CA ARG A 888 -15.09 -11.49 17.28
C ARG A 888 -15.50 -11.01 18.68
N THR A 889 -16.77 -11.22 19.04
CA THR A 889 -17.39 -10.63 20.25
C THR A 889 -17.73 -11.64 21.33
N PHE A 890 -18.19 -12.85 21.03
CA PHE A 890 -18.54 -13.86 22.04
C PHE A 890 -17.37 -14.81 22.35
N ALA A 891 -16.91 -15.56 21.33
CA ALA A 891 -15.96 -16.67 21.53
C ALA A 891 -14.66 -16.27 22.27
N PRO A 892 -14.03 -15.10 22.00
CA PRO A 892 -12.81 -14.71 22.72
C PRO A 892 -13.01 -14.48 24.23
N PHE A 893 -14.23 -14.17 24.69
CA PHE A 893 -14.53 -13.98 26.12
C PHE A 893 -15.04 -15.27 26.77
N TYR A 894 -15.78 -16.10 26.03
CA TYR A 894 -16.12 -17.47 26.45
C TYR A 894 -14.87 -18.31 26.78
N ALA A 895 -13.71 -17.92 26.27
CA ALA A 895 -12.39 -18.44 26.64
C ALA A 895 -12.14 -18.56 28.15
N ILE A 896 -12.70 -17.65 28.96
CA ILE A 896 -12.56 -17.62 30.43
C ILE A 896 -13.33 -18.78 31.09
N VAL A 897 -14.34 -19.32 30.40
CA VAL A 897 -15.10 -20.52 30.78
C VAL A 897 -14.44 -21.78 30.22
N ASP A 898 -14.12 -21.79 28.92
CA ASP A 898 -13.48 -22.91 28.22
C ASP A 898 -12.65 -22.39 27.03
N LEU A 899 -11.32 -22.34 27.21
CA LEU A 899 -10.38 -21.77 26.25
C LEU A 899 -10.26 -22.58 24.96
N GLU A 900 -10.31 -23.91 25.02
CA GLU A 900 -10.11 -24.74 23.82
C GLU A 900 -11.40 -24.84 22.98
N LYS A 901 -12.59 -24.86 23.60
CA LYS A 901 -13.85 -24.64 22.85
C LYS A 901 -13.90 -23.25 22.22
N SER A 902 -13.47 -22.21 22.94
CA SER A 902 -13.33 -20.85 22.40
C SER A 902 -12.41 -20.82 21.17
N ARG A 903 -11.21 -21.40 21.27
CA ARG A 903 -10.23 -21.46 20.17
C ARG A 903 -10.75 -22.27 19.00
N ARG A 904 -11.48 -23.37 19.23
CA ARG A 904 -12.10 -24.19 18.18
C ARG A 904 -13.25 -23.44 17.49
N LEU A 905 -14.13 -22.76 18.24
CA LEU A 905 -15.13 -21.87 17.63
C LEU A 905 -14.48 -20.78 16.79
N ILE A 906 -13.36 -20.19 17.23
CA ILE A 906 -12.62 -19.19 16.45
C ILE A 906 -12.04 -19.80 15.17
N GLU A 907 -11.52 -21.03 15.18
CA GLU A 907 -11.10 -21.73 13.95
C GLU A 907 -12.23 -21.98 12.96
N LEU A 908 -13.44 -22.24 13.45
CA LEU A 908 -14.59 -22.62 12.62
C LEU A 908 -15.38 -21.41 12.12
N THR A 909 -15.43 -20.32 12.90
CA THR A 909 -16.36 -19.19 12.65
C THR A 909 -15.68 -17.87 12.27
N ALA A 910 -14.35 -17.74 12.42
CA ALA A 910 -13.62 -16.55 12.00
C ALA A 910 -13.14 -16.61 10.54
N LEU A 911 -12.90 -15.44 9.94
CA LEU A 911 -12.14 -15.34 8.69
C LEU A 911 -10.71 -15.85 8.90
N ALA A 912 -10.12 -16.48 7.88
CA ALA A 912 -8.84 -17.21 8.01
C ALA A 912 -7.66 -16.31 8.45
N ASP A 913 -7.70 -15.03 8.10
CA ASP A 913 -6.75 -13.98 8.50
C ASP A 913 -7.00 -13.42 9.92
N GLU A 914 -8.19 -13.64 10.49
CA GLU A 914 -8.54 -13.19 11.84
C GLU A 914 -8.30 -14.26 12.92
N VAL A 915 -8.30 -15.55 12.58
CA VAL A 915 -8.15 -16.69 13.53
C VAL A 915 -6.99 -16.47 14.51
N GLY A 916 -5.80 -16.12 14.01
CA GLY A 916 -4.61 -15.93 14.85
C GLY A 916 -4.75 -14.77 15.85
N SER A 917 -5.33 -13.65 15.41
CA SER A 917 -5.55 -12.46 16.25
C SER A 917 -6.62 -12.73 17.33
N LEU A 918 -7.69 -13.43 16.96
CA LEU A 918 -8.79 -13.76 17.86
C LEU A 918 -8.39 -14.83 18.89
N LYS A 919 -7.61 -15.85 18.52
CA LYS A 919 -6.99 -16.79 19.47
C LYS A 919 -6.04 -16.07 20.43
N ALA A 920 -5.22 -15.16 19.92
CA ALA A 920 -4.29 -14.37 20.73
C ALA A 920 -5.02 -13.44 21.73
N LYS A 921 -6.19 -12.91 21.36
CA LYS A 921 -7.11 -12.18 22.25
C LYS A 921 -7.75 -13.11 23.30
N ALA A 922 -8.16 -14.33 22.93
CA ALA A 922 -8.72 -15.32 23.84
C ALA A 922 -7.70 -15.75 24.93
N ASP A 923 -6.49 -16.13 24.53
CA ASP A 923 -5.40 -16.48 25.44
C ASP A 923 -5.09 -15.35 26.45
N LEU A 924 -5.12 -14.09 25.99
CA LEU A 924 -4.95 -12.90 26.82
C LEU A 924 -6.10 -12.70 27.83
N LEU A 925 -7.35 -12.90 27.43
CA LEU A 925 -8.51 -12.77 28.32
C LEU A 925 -8.49 -13.82 29.45
N VAL A 926 -8.00 -15.04 29.18
CA VAL A 926 -7.76 -16.06 30.21
C VAL A 926 -6.61 -15.65 31.13
N ALA A 927 -5.48 -15.18 30.60
CA ALA A 927 -4.34 -14.69 31.41
C ALA A 927 -4.68 -13.49 32.31
N MET A 928 -5.68 -12.69 31.93
CA MET A 928 -6.25 -11.62 32.75
C MET A 928 -7.12 -12.18 33.87
N TYR A 929 -8.20 -12.87 33.50
CA TYR A 929 -9.37 -13.09 34.37
C TYR A 929 -9.48 -14.52 34.95
N ALA A 930 -8.83 -15.50 34.33
CA ALA A 930 -8.70 -16.87 34.85
C ALA A 930 -7.21 -17.29 34.93
N PRO A 931 -6.37 -16.57 35.71
CA PRO A 931 -4.92 -16.78 35.73
C PRO A 931 -4.51 -18.21 36.14
N HIS A 932 -5.30 -18.88 36.98
CA HIS A 932 -5.06 -20.27 37.36
C HIS A 932 -5.21 -21.25 36.18
N GLN A 933 -6.16 -20.99 35.26
CA GLN A 933 -6.25 -21.75 34.00
C GLN A 933 -5.02 -21.46 33.14
N TRP A 934 -4.67 -20.17 32.97
CA TRP A 934 -3.53 -19.75 32.16
C TRP A 934 -2.20 -20.33 32.64
N GLU A 935 -1.98 -20.41 33.95
CA GLU A 935 -0.81 -21.04 34.55
C GLU A 935 -0.80 -22.56 34.29
N ALA A 936 -1.93 -23.26 34.46
CA ALA A 936 -2.05 -24.67 34.09
C ALA A 936 -1.78 -24.92 32.60
N ILE A 937 -2.32 -24.07 31.72
CA ILE A 937 -2.10 -24.08 30.27
C ILE A 937 -0.61 -23.90 29.96
N ARG A 938 0.06 -22.90 30.55
CA ARG A 938 1.50 -22.66 30.38
C ARG A 938 2.39 -23.76 30.97
N HIS A 939 1.91 -24.52 31.94
CA HIS A 939 2.58 -25.72 32.42
C HIS A 939 2.41 -26.91 31.46
N SER A 940 1.26 -27.04 30.78
CA SER A 940 1.05 -28.06 29.73
C SER A 940 1.70 -27.73 28.39
N ASP A 941 1.82 -26.44 28.05
CA ASP A 941 2.40 -25.91 26.81
C ASP A 941 3.31 -24.71 27.14
N PRO A 942 4.61 -24.95 27.38
CA PRO A 942 5.59 -23.89 27.67
C PRO A 942 5.92 -22.99 26.48
N GLN A 943 5.50 -23.35 25.24
CA GLN A 943 5.66 -22.50 24.06
C GLN A 943 4.57 -21.42 23.99
N ARG A 944 3.42 -21.66 24.63
CA ARG A 944 2.28 -20.73 24.70
C ARG A 944 2.58 -19.48 25.53
N ARG A 945 3.03 -18.43 24.86
CA ARG A 945 3.36 -17.12 25.45
C ARG A 945 2.36 -16.05 25.04
N LEU A 946 2.14 -15.07 25.91
CA LEU A 946 1.47 -13.83 25.51
C LEU A 946 2.40 -13.04 24.59
N THR A 947 1.94 -12.76 23.37
CA THR A 947 2.65 -11.88 22.44
C THR A 947 2.10 -10.47 22.57
N ALA A 948 2.90 -9.44 22.25
CA ALA A 948 2.37 -8.08 22.21
C ALA A 948 1.24 -7.92 21.16
N ASN A 949 1.23 -8.75 20.11
CA ASN A 949 0.16 -8.79 19.11
C ASN A 949 -1.21 -9.17 19.72
N SER A 950 -1.25 -9.98 20.79
CA SER A 950 -2.48 -10.27 21.55
C SER A 950 -3.19 -9.00 22.01
N PHE A 951 -2.41 -8.00 22.47
CA PHE A 951 -2.91 -6.75 23.03
C PHE A 951 -3.26 -5.72 21.96
N LEU A 952 -2.58 -5.72 20.81
CA LEU A 952 -2.86 -4.79 19.70
C LEU A 952 -4.30 -4.92 19.16
N SER A 953 -4.96 -6.06 19.41
CA SER A 953 -6.40 -6.25 19.14
C SER A 953 -7.32 -5.27 19.88
N PHE A 954 -6.88 -4.66 21.00
CA PHE A 954 -7.65 -3.75 21.84
C PHE A 954 -7.57 -2.26 21.47
N ARG A 955 -6.80 -1.90 20.43
CA ARG A 955 -6.75 -0.56 19.80
C ARG A 955 -6.63 0.63 20.77
N ASP A 956 -5.39 0.97 21.11
CA ASP A 956 -5.00 2.15 21.92
C ASP A 956 -5.60 2.19 23.35
N LYS A 957 -6.15 1.06 23.82
CA LYS A 957 -6.39 0.75 25.22
C LYS A 957 -5.56 -0.45 25.65
N PHE A 958 -5.02 -0.40 26.86
CA PHE A 958 -4.61 -1.60 27.59
C PHE A 958 -5.91 -2.35 28.00
N PRO A 959 -5.94 -3.69 28.00
CA PRO A 959 -7.20 -4.42 28.19
C PRO A 959 -7.76 -4.37 29.63
N THR A 960 -6.98 -3.89 30.62
CA THR A 960 -7.40 -3.67 32.01
C THR A 960 -6.90 -2.33 32.53
N SER A 961 -7.58 -1.79 33.55
CA SER A 961 -7.20 -0.59 34.31
C SER A 961 -6.70 -0.90 35.73
N ASP A 962 -6.42 -2.17 36.03
CA ASP A 962 -5.72 -2.64 37.24
C ASP A 962 -4.21 -2.75 36.97
N PHE A 963 -3.39 -2.04 37.76
CA PHE A 963 -1.94 -2.02 37.62
C PHE A 963 -1.29 -3.40 37.83
N GLN A 964 -1.75 -4.18 38.80
CA GLN A 964 -1.11 -5.42 39.21
C GLN A 964 -1.35 -6.53 38.18
N ILE A 965 -2.60 -6.68 37.73
CA ILE A 965 -2.97 -7.55 36.61
C ILE A 965 -2.22 -7.10 35.35
N GLY A 966 -2.20 -5.80 35.06
CA GLY A 966 -1.51 -5.26 33.89
C GLY A 966 0.00 -5.52 33.90
N ARG A 967 0.66 -5.35 35.05
CA ARG A 967 2.10 -5.62 35.17
C ARG A 967 2.41 -7.11 35.08
N ARG A 968 1.64 -7.97 35.77
CA ARG A 968 1.74 -9.45 35.69
C ARG A 968 1.61 -9.97 34.26
N LEU A 969 0.80 -9.33 33.43
CA LEU A 969 0.67 -9.65 32.01
C LEU A 969 1.89 -9.19 31.21
N LEU A 970 2.33 -7.94 31.41
CA LEU A 970 3.48 -7.38 30.71
C LEU A 970 4.78 -8.12 31.00
N ASP A 971 5.00 -8.58 32.22
CA ASP A 971 6.19 -9.36 32.60
C ASP A 971 6.23 -10.76 31.93
N GLN A 972 5.13 -11.22 31.32
CA GLN A 972 5.08 -12.44 30.48
C GLN A 972 5.34 -12.17 28.99
N ILE A 973 5.37 -10.91 28.55
CA ILE A 973 5.72 -10.52 27.18
C ILE A 973 7.24 -10.33 27.08
N GLU A 974 7.82 -10.76 25.97
CA GLU A 974 9.25 -10.57 25.66
C GLU A 974 9.63 -9.07 25.57
N PRO A 975 10.87 -8.70 25.90
CA PRO A 975 11.33 -7.30 25.97
C PRO A 975 11.56 -6.69 24.57
N ASP A 976 10.48 -6.33 23.90
CA ASP A 976 10.50 -5.69 22.57
C ASP A 976 9.87 -4.28 22.57
N GLY A 977 9.93 -3.59 21.42
CA GLY A 977 9.33 -2.26 21.26
C GLY A 977 7.80 -2.23 21.39
N ARG A 978 7.11 -3.34 21.12
CA ARG A 978 5.64 -3.41 21.28
C ARG A 978 5.26 -3.48 22.76
N LYS A 979 6.04 -4.18 23.59
CA LYS A 979 5.92 -4.15 25.06
C LYS A 979 6.10 -2.74 25.63
N ALA A 980 6.95 -1.90 25.01
CA ALA A 980 7.10 -0.49 25.41
C ALA A 980 5.79 0.31 25.25
N ARG A 981 5.12 0.21 24.09
CA ARG A 981 3.78 0.81 23.88
C ARG A 981 2.75 0.31 24.90
N LEU A 982 2.81 -0.97 25.28
CA LEU A 982 1.88 -1.56 26.25
C LEU A 982 2.13 -1.09 27.69
N LEU A 983 3.40 -0.94 28.10
CA LEU A 983 3.77 -0.31 29.38
C LEU A 983 3.26 1.14 29.48
N LEU A 984 3.35 1.92 28.38
CA LEU A 984 2.81 3.27 28.29
C LEU A 984 1.27 3.31 28.38
N LEU A 985 0.58 2.41 27.69
CA LEU A 985 -0.89 2.32 27.78
C LEU A 985 -1.34 1.93 29.19
N LEU A 986 -0.63 1.03 29.89
CA LEU A 986 -0.91 0.72 31.29
C LEU A 986 -0.65 1.93 32.20
N ALA A 987 0.45 2.66 32.02
CA ALA A 987 0.75 3.87 32.79
C ALA A 987 -0.34 4.95 32.64
N ARG A 988 -0.95 5.03 31.45
CA ARG A 988 -2.07 5.92 31.14
C ARG A 988 -3.36 5.53 31.87
N GLN A 989 -3.69 4.23 31.89
CA GLN A 989 -5.04 3.72 32.15
C GLN A 989 -5.19 3.00 33.50
N ALA A 990 -4.10 2.70 34.21
CA ALA A 990 -4.17 2.14 35.55
C ALA A 990 -4.60 3.20 36.59
N HIS A 991 -5.86 3.18 37.01
CA HIS A 991 -6.41 4.17 37.95
C HIS A 991 -5.82 4.03 39.36
N ASP A 992 -5.40 2.83 39.75
CA ASP A 992 -4.75 2.48 41.02
C ASP A 992 -3.23 2.76 41.03
N ALA A 993 -2.61 2.97 39.86
CA ALA A 993 -1.17 3.21 39.75
C ALA A 993 -0.78 4.59 40.30
N SER A 994 -0.01 4.61 41.39
CA SER A 994 0.59 5.83 41.94
C SER A 994 1.51 6.52 40.92
N PRO A 995 1.77 7.84 41.06
CA PRO A 995 2.67 8.56 40.16
C PRO A 995 4.05 7.90 40.01
N LYS A 996 4.61 7.34 41.09
CA LYS A 996 5.87 6.60 41.06
C LYS A 996 5.78 5.32 40.22
N GLN A 997 4.68 4.57 40.31
CA GLN A 997 4.45 3.38 39.47
C GLN A 997 4.32 3.75 37.99
N ARG A 998 3.55 4.80 37.67
CA ARG A 998 3.42 5.32 36.30
C ARG A 998 4.77 5.76 35.72
N LEU A 999 5.58 6.45 36.52
CA LEU A 999 6.95 6.83 36.18
C LEU A 999 7.84 5.60 35.91
N THR A 1000 7.79 4.57 36.77
CA THR A 1000 8.53 3.32 36.54
C THR A 1000 8.12 2.62 35.24
N LEU A 1001 6.83 2.55 34.91
CA LEU A 1001 6.36 2.00 33.64
C LEU A 1001 6.87 2.81 32.44
N ALA A 1002 6.87 4.14 32.52
CA ALA A 1002 7.36 5.02 31.47
C ALA A 1002 8.89 4.90 31.28
N VAL A 1003 9.67 4.77 32.35
CA VAL A 1003 11.13 4.53 32.28
C VAL A 1003 11.44 3.13 31.70
N ASP A 1004 10.69 2.10 32.11
CA ASP A 1004 10.79 0.76 31.52
C ASP A 1004 10.50 0.77 30.01
N ALA A 1005 9.45 1.47 29.59
CA ALA A 1005 9.09 1.61 28.19
C ALA A 1005 10.16 2.37 27.39
N LEU A 1006 10.68 3.49 27.91
CA LEU A 1006 11.70 4.29 27.24
C LEU A 1006 12.99 3.49 27.01
N ARG A 1007 13.36 2.66 27.99
CA ARG A 1007 14.47 1.70 27.87
C ARG A 1007 14.22 0.68 26.77
N LEU A 1008 13.03 0.08 26.71
CA LEU A 1008 12.69 -0.89 25.66
C LEU A 1008 12.62 -0.26 24.26
N HIS A 1009 12.15 0.99 24.13
CA HIS A 1009 12.25 1.76 22.87
C HIS A 1009 13.73 1.91 22.45
N ARG A 1010 14.61 2.37 23.35
CA ARG A 1010 16.05 2.52 23.08
C ARG A 1010 16.69 1.20 22.59
N THR A 1011 16.49 0.10 23.31
CA THR A 1011 17.04 -1.22 22.91
C THR A 1011 16.46 -1.75 21.61
N ALA A 1012 15.18 -1.51 21.30
CA ALA A 1012 14.57 -1.95 20.05
C ALA A 1012 15.08 -1.14 18.82
N ILE A 1013 15.47 0.13 19.01
CA ILE A 1013 16.16 0.94 18.00
C ILE A 1013 17.56 0.37 17.72
N GLU A 1014 18.32 0.06 18.78
CA GLU A 1014 19.68 -0.52 18.69
C GLU A 1014 19.70 -1.89 18.00
N GLN A 1015 18.57 -2.61 18.02
CA GLN A 1015 18.36 -3.90 17.36
C GLN A 1015 17.66 -3.81 15.99
N SER A 1016 17.50 -2.60 15.43
CA SER A 1016 16.84 -2.35 14.14
C SER A 1016 15.45 -2.98 13.99
N GLN A 1017 14.68 -3.13 15.06
CA GLN A 1017 13.38 -3.81 15.01
C GLN A 1017 12.34 -2.95 14.26
N SER A 1018 12.19 -3.20 12.96
CA SER A 1018 11.50 -2.36 11.96
C SER A 1018 9.99 -2.13 12.15
N GLY A 1019 9.41 -2.62 13.24
CA GLY A 1019 7.99 -2.51 13.60
C GLY A 1019 7.62 -1.39 14.59
N LEU A 1020 8.57 -0.60 15.10
CA LEU A 1020 8.27 0.58 15.93
C LEU A 1020 7.80 1.77 15.08
N ASP A 1021 6.82 2.51 15.63
CA ASP A 1021 6.39 3.81 15.15
C ASP A 1021 6.93 4.93 16.06
N GLY A 1022 7.39 6.04 15.46
CA GLY A 1022 7.70 7.26 16.21
C GLY A 1022 6.44 7.91 16.81
N GLU A 1023 5.25 7.51 16.33
CA GLU A 1023 3.95 7.97 16.78
C GLU A 1023 3.67 7.58 18.25
N SER A 1024 4.03 6.37 18.69
CA SER A 1024 3.86 5.96 20.09
C SER A 1024 4.75 6.72 21.06
N ALA A 1025 6.00 7.01 20.68
CA ALA A 1025 6.89 7.87 21.46
C ALA A 1025 6.40 9.32 21.51
N ALA A 1026 5.95 9.88 20.36
CA ALA A 1026 5.39 11.22 20.28
C ALA A 1026 4.10 11.37 21.11
N GLY A 1027 3.18 10.40 21.01
CA GLY A 1027 1.94 10.35 21.79
C GLY A 1027 2.16 10.15 23.30
N ALA A 1028 3.33 9.64 23.71
CA ALA A 1028 3.70 9.54 25.11
C ALA A 1028 4.13 10.89 25.72
N VAL A 1029 4.70 11.82 24.95
CA VAL A 1029 5.20 13.12 25.45
C VAL A 1029 4.13 13.88 26.23
N ALA A 1030 2.95 14.06 25.63
CA ALA A 1030 1.80 14.77 26.22
C ALA A 1030 1.33 14.16 27.55
N MET A 1031 1.49 12.85 27.69
CA MET A 1031 1.04 12.06 28.83
C MET A 1031 2.07 12.05 29.95
N VAL A 1032 3.34 11.80 29.62
CA VAL A 1032 4.45 11.77 30.57
C VAL A 1032 4.67 13.17 31.17
N ALA A 1033 4.52 14.24 30.39
CA ALA A 1033 4.64 15.62 30.86
C ALA A 1033 3.64 16.01 31.98
N GLN A 1034 2.55 15.25 32.16
CA GLN A 1034 1.60 15.44 33.27
C GLN A 1034 2.11 14.89 34.61
N TRP A 1035 3.14 14.04 34.58
CA TRP A 1035 3.70 13.35 35.75
C TRP A 1035 5.15 13.75 36.00
N ASP A 1036 5.94 13.89 34.93
CA ASP A 1036 7.37 14.16 34.94
C ASP A 1036 7.76 14.90 33.65
N ALA A 1037 8.27 16.13 33.78
CA ALA A 1037 8.64 16.95 32.63
C ALA A 1037 9.97 16.50 31.99
N GLU A 1038 10.92 16.02 32.78
CA GLU A 1038 12.26 15.63 32.33
C GLU A 1038 12.19 14.33 31.51
N LEU A 1039 11.42 13.35 31.98
CA LEU A 1039 11.16 12.14 31.22
C LEU A 1039 10.38 12.43 29.93
N ALA A 1040 9.55 13.48 29.89
CA ALA A 1040 8.89 13.92 28.67
C ALA A 1040 9.86 14.53 27.65
N GLU A 1041 10.92 15.24 28.09
CA GLU A 1041 12.03 15.65 27.22
C GLU A 1041 12.73 14.43 26.60
N GLN A 1042 12.96 13.37 27.39
CA GLN A 1042 13.56 12.14 26.88
C GLN A 1042 12.65 11.41 25.89
N TYR A 1043 11.34 11.38 26.12
CA TYR A 1043 10.36 10.84 25.17
C TYR A 1043 10.29 11.66 23.88
N ALA A 1044 10.35 12.99 23.96
CA ALA A 1044 10.42 13.85 22.80
C ALA A 1044 11.68 13.55 21.99
N PHE A 1045 12.85 13.48 22.64
CA PHE A 1045 14.11 13.16 21.96
C PHE A 1045 14.07 11.80 21.26
N GLU A 1046 13.58 10.76 21.93
CA GLU A 1046 13.46 9.44 21.31
C GLU A 1046 12.40 9.41 20.19
N ALA A 1047 11.35 10.25 20.23
CA ALA A 1047 10.41 10.42 19.12
C ALA A 1047 11.06 11.11 17.91
N PHE A 1048 11.84 12.19 18.13
CA PHE A 1048 12.66 12.81 17.09
C PHE A 1048 13.63 11.78 16.47
N TRP A 1049 14.27 10.94 17.29
CA TRP A 1049 15.21 9.93 16.81
C TRP A 1049 14.55 8.69 16.16
N GLN A 1050 13.27 8.42 16.44
CA GLN A 1050 12.53 7.29 15.85
C GLN A 1050 11.83 7.62 14.52
N SER A 1051 11.61 8.90 14.18
CA SER A 1051 11.01 9.24 12.87
C SER A 1051 11.88 8.73 11.72
N ARG A 1052 11.28 8.12 10.69
CA ARG A 1052 12.03 7.34 9.71
C ARG A 1052 12.77 8.25 8.73
N LYS A 1053 13.86 7.73 8.16
CA LYS A 1053 14.72 8.44 7.21
C LYS A 1053 14.04 8.67 5.85
N ASP A 1054 13.14 7.75 5.48
CA ASP A 1054 12.64 7.58 4.12
C ASP A 1054 11.15 8.00 3.96
N GLU A 1055 10.60 8.74 4.92
CA GLU A 1055 9.24 9.28 4.87
C GLU A 1055 9.12 10.37 3.77
N THR A 1056 8.64 9.96 2.59
CA THR A 1056 8.48 10.80 1.40
C THR A 1056 7.32 11.79 1.52
N MET A 1057 7.60 12.91 2.19
CA MET A 1057 6.78 14.14 2.30
C MET A 1057 5.34 14.05 2.85
N THR A 1058 4.78 12.85 3.06
CA THR A 1058 3.31 12.68 3.17
C THR A 1058 2.83 12.20 4.54
N GLN A 1059 3.70 12.18 5.57
CA GLN A 1059 3.32 11.77 6.93
C GLN A 1059 3.84 12.75 7.99
N PHE A 1060 3.15 13.88 8.12
CA PHE A 1060 3.32 14.85 9.21
C PHE A 1060 2.91 14.29 10.58
N ASN A 1061 2.50 13.02 10.65
CA ASN A 1061 1.98 12.33 11.82
C ASN A 1061 2.92 12.47 13.02
N VAL A 1062 4.22 12.13 12.88
CA VAL A 1062 5.16 12.21 14.01
C VAL A 1062 5.45 13.67 14.39
N PRO A 1063 5.86 14.59 13.49
CA PRO A 1063 6.08 16.00 13.84
C PRO A 1063 4.85 16.67 14.45
N SER A 1064 3.64 16.36 13.99
CA SER A 1064 2.41 17.00 14.47
C SER A 1064 1.87 16.38 15.76
N THR A 1065 1.93 15.05 15.92
CA THR A 1065 1.54 14.41 17.20
C THR A 1065 2.47 14.91 18.30
N LEU A 1066 3.75 15.06 17.96
CA LEU A 1066 4.76 15.66 18.82
C LEU A 1066 4.46 17.14 19.08
N ALA A 1067 4.16 17.94 18.06
CA ALA A 1067 3.75 19.35 18.22
C ALA A 1067 2.50 19.50 19.11
N GLY A 1068 1.49 18.66 18.95
CA GLY A 1068 0.28 18.66 19.80
C GLY A 1068 0.61 18.34 21.26
N GLY A 1069 1.47 17.34 21.50
CA GLY A 1069 1.94 17.00 22.85
C GLY A 1069 2.89 18.03 23.48
N LEU A 1070 3.67 18.73 22.66
CA LEU A 1070 4.53 19.83 23.07
C LEU A 1070 3.75 21.14 23.26
N GLY A 1071 2.59 21.32 22.63
CA GLY A 1071 1.84 22.58 22.64
C GLY A 1071 1.47 23.07 24.04
N GLY A 1072 1.20 22.15 24.96
CA GLY A 1072 0.94 22.44 26.37
C GLY A 1072 2.19 22.69 27.22
N TRP A 1073 3.41 22.55 26.70
CA TRP A 1073 4.66 22.58 27.49
C TRP A 1073 5.75 23.51 26.88
N ASP A 1074 5.95 23.46 25.58
CA ASP A 1074 6.78 24.39 24.80
C ASP A 1074 6.03 24.79 23.52
N ARG A 1075 5.18 25.82 23.63
CA ARG A 1075 4.44 26.37 22.50
C ARG A 1075 5.36 26.91 21.39
N GLY A 1076 6.57 27.37 21.70
CA GLY A 1076 7.51 27.86 20.68
C GLY A 1076 8.03 26.73 19.81
N MET A 1077 8.47 25.64 20.44
CA MET A 1077 8.89 24.42 19.75
C MET A 1077 7.73 23.73 19.03
N ALA A 1078 6.54 23.71 19.63
CA ALA A 1078 5.34 23.17 19.00
C ALA A 1078 4.95 23.91 17.71
N LEU A 1079 4.97 25.26 17.74
CA LEU A 1079 4.75 26.08 16.55
C LEU A 1079 5.83 25.84 15.49
N ALA A 1080 7.12 25.78 15.86
CA ALA A 1080 8.21 25.51 14.92
C ALA A 1080 8.12 24.12 14.22
N LEU A 1081 7.48 23.12 14.83
CA LEU A 1081 7.18 21.82 14.20
C LEU A 1081 6.01 21.85 13.21
N VAL A 1082 5.09 22.81 13.29
CA VAL A 1082 3.80 22.74 12.60
C VAL A 1082 3.45 23.98 11.76
N GLU A 1083 3.91 25.17 12.10
CA GLU A 1083 3.65 26.39 11.32
C GLU A 1083 4.14 26.28 9.87
N PRO A 1084 5.34 25.74 9.57
CA PRO A 1084 5.78 25.60 8.18
C PRO A 1084 4.96 24.58 7.38
N CYS A 1085 4.05 23.80 8.00
CA CYS A 1085 3.05 23.03 7.27
C CYS A 1085 2.12 23.95 6.47
N PHE A 1086 1.86 25.17 6.92
CA PHE A 1086 0.80 26.03 6.37
C PHE A 1086 1.29 26.99 5.27
N ASP A 1087 2.59 27.08 4.97
CA ASP A 1087 3.09 27.91 3.85
C ASP A 1087 2.52 27.53 2.46
N ASP A 1088 1.97 26.31 2.34
CA ASP A 1088 1.47 25.70 1.10
C ASP A 1088 0.64 24.46 1.46
N TRP A 1089 -0.60 24.33 0.99
CA TRP A 1089 -1.46 23.20 1.33
C TRP A 1089 -1.22 21.94 0.46
N SER A 1090 -0.30 21.99 -0.51
CA SER A 1090 0.00 20.93 -1.48
C SER A 1090 0.31 19.53 -0.90
N TRP A 1091 0.73 19.46 0.36
CA TRP A 1091 1.03 18.21 1.07
C TRP A 1091 -0.22 17.46 1.56
N LEU A 1092 -1.36 18.14 1.72
CA LEU A 1092 -2.65 17.48 1.98
C LEU A 1092 -3.04 16.55 0.82
N PHE A 1093 -2.63 16.92 -0.40
CA PHE A 1093 -3.15 16.33 -1.64
C PHE A 1093 -2.15 15.32 -2.25
N GLY A 1094 -1.50 14.52 -1.41
CA GLY A 1094 -0.47 13.55 -1.80
C GLY A 1094 -0.97 12.35 -2.63
N GLU A 1095 -0.17 11.29 -2.72
CA GLU A 1095 -0.55 10.05 -3.46
C GLU A 1095 -1.42 9.08 -2.63
N ARG A 1096 -1.45 9.25 -1.30
CA ARG A 1096 -2.23 8.43 -0.36
C ARG A 1096 -3.28 9.29 0.37
N ASP A 1097 -4.42 9.55 -0.25
CA ASP A 1097 -5.57 10.10 0.47
C ASP A 1097 -6.92 9.76 -0.18
N PHE A 1098 -7.94 9.62 0.67
CA PHE A 1098 -9.24 10.24 0.41
C PHE A 1098 -10.02 10.47 1.72
N ASP A 1099 -10.07 9.51 2.64
CA ASP A 1099 -10.83 9.66 3.91
C ASP A 1099 -9.96 9.95 5.15
N VAL A 1100 -8.67 9.64 5.11
CA VAL A 1100 -7.83 9.72 6.32
C VAL A 1100 -7.33 11.15 6.54
N ILE A 1101 -6.78 11.83 5.53
CA ILE A 1101 -6.12 13.12 5.77
C ILE A 1101 -7.15 14.15 6.27
N PHE A 1102 -8.28 14.35 5.59
CA PHE A 1102 -9.26 15.37 6.02
C PHE A 1102 -9.92 15.11 7.38
N THR A 1103 -9.95 13.86 7.86
CA THR A 1103 -10.52 13.50 9.16
C THR A 1103 -9.47 13.42 10.28
N VAL A 1104 -8.19 13.35 9.88
CA VAL A 1104 -7.00 13.22 10.73
C VAL A 1104 -5.95 14.22 10.23
N ILE A 1105 -6.31 15.50 10.05
CA ILE A 1105 -5.37 16.53 9.57
C ILE A 1105 -4.40 16.83 10.70
N HIS A 1106 -3.35 16.02 10.80
CA HIS A 1106 -2.43 16.02 11.93
C HIS A 1106 -1.87 17.43 12.25
N PRO A 1107 -1.43 18.26 11.28
CA PRO A 1107 -1.04 19.65 11.55
C PRO A 1107 -2.17 20.55 12.09
N LEU A 1108 -3.40 20.47 11.58
CA LEU A 1108 -4.52 21.28 12.09
C LEU A 1108 -5.00 20.80 13.45
N ARG A 1109 -4.92 19.50 13.74
CA ARG A 1109 -5.19 18.91 15.06
C ARG A 1109 -4.12 19.33 16.08
N ALA A 1110 -2.85 19.30 15.70
CA ALA A 1110 -1.77 19.85 16.52
C ALA A 1110 -1.98 21.34 16.80
N MET A 1111 -2.26 22.14 15.76
CA MET A 1111 -2.59 23.56 15.95
C MET A 1111 -3.84 23.76 16.81
N ALA A 1112 -4.84 22.87 16.76
CA ALA A 1112 -6.03 22.94 17.62
C ALA A 1112 -5.69 22.81 19.12
N HIS A 1113 -4.61 22.09 19.46
CA HIS A 1113 -4.06 22.02 20.82
C HIS A 1113 -3.11 23.18 21.17
N ILE A 1114 -2.45 23.80 20.19
CA ILE A 1114 -1.45 24.88 20.41
C ILE A 1114 -2.09 26.28 20.42
N ASP A 1115 -2.97 26.55 19.44
CA ASP A 1115 -3.73 27.78 19.27
C ASP A 1115 -5.06 27.53 18.50
N PRO A 1116 -6.19 27.37 19.21
CA PRO A 1116 -7.52 27.26 18.60
C PRO A 1116 -7.90 28.44 17.71
N THR A 1117 -7.40 29.65 17.98
CA THR A 1117 -7.76 30.85 17.20
C THR A 1117 -7.06 30.81 15.84
N ARG A 1118 -5.76 30.53 15.81
CA ARG A 1118 -5.00 30.34 14.58
C ARG A 1118 -5.52 29.15 13.77
N THR A 1119 -6.01 28.11 14.44
CA THR A 1119 -6.69 26.99 13.77
C THR A 1119 -7.96 27.43 13.02
N VAL A 1120 -8.77 28.35 13.59
CA VAL A 1120 -9.95 28.88 12.88
C VAL A 1120 -9.55 29.65 11.62
N GLU A 1121 -8.47 30.43 11.68
CA GLU A 1121 -7.94 31.16 10.52
C GLU A 1121 -7.46 30.21 9.42
N LEU A 1122 -6.63 29.22 9.79
CA LEU A 1122 -6.08 28.23 8.87
C LEU A 1122 -7.15 27.31 8.26
N VAL A 1123 -8.17 26.94 9.03
CA VAL A 1123 -9.34 26.22 8.47
C VAL A 1123 -10.09 27.12 7.50
N ASN A 1124 -10.35 28.40 7.84
CA ASN A 1124 -11.03 29.31 6.93
C ASN A 1124 -10.27 29.50 5.61
N GLU A 1125 -8.95 29.65 5.67
CA GLU A 1125 -8.07 29.72 4.49
C GLU A 1125 -8.19 28.44 3.64
N LEU A 1126 -8.08 27.26 4.25
CA LEU A 1126 -8.25 25.98 3.56
C LEU A 1126 -9.65 25.82 2.93
N LEU A 1127 -10.71 26.23 3.63
CA LEU A 1127 -12.09 26.16 3.12
C LEU A 1127 -12.31 27.13 1.96
N GLU A 1128 -11.85 28.38 2.05
CA GLU A 1128 -12.06 29.38 1.00
C GLU A 1128 -11.17 29.13 -0.23
N THR A 1129 -9.88 28.87 -0.02
CA THR A 1129 -8.88 28.76 -1.11
C THR A 1129 -8.85 27.41 -1.81
N HIS A 1130 -9.20 26.31 -1.13
CA HIS A 1130 -8.98 24.95 -1.67
C HIS A 1130 -10.18 24.00 -1.63
N LEU A 1131 -11.21 24.26 -0.81
CA LEU A 1131 -12.34 23.32 -0.65
C LEU A 1131 -13.71 23.93 -0.92
N SER A 1132 -13.79 25.19 -1.35
CA SER A 1132 -14.99 26.05 -1.33
C SER A 1132 -16.21 25.56 -2.10
N GLU A 1133 -16.08 24.51 -2.92
CA GLU A 1133 -17.18 23.84 -3.63
C GLU A 1133 -17.51 22.44 -3.07
N ASP A 1134 -16.60 21.79 -2.35
CA ASP A 1134 -16.87 20.52 -1.67
C ASP A 1134 -17.27 20.76 -0.21
N ILE A 1135 -18.55 21.07 -0.05
CA ILE A 1135 -19.16 21.20 1.27
C ILE A 1135 -19.05 19.91 2.11
N GLY A 1136 -18.89 18.73 1.48
CA GLY A 1136 -18.59 17.48 2.19
C GLY A 1136 -17.26 17.56 2.93
N ARG A 1137 -16.23 18.10 2.28
CA ARG A 1137 -14.92 18.34 2.92
C ARG A 1137 -14.96 19.40 3.99
N HIS A 1138 -15.78 20.45 3.86
CA HIS A 1138 -15.98 21.42 4.94
C HIS A 1138 -16.41 20.71 6.23
N TYR A 1139 -17.39 19.81 6.15
CA TYR A 1139 -17.85 19.00 7.28
C TYR A 1139 -16.77 18.08 7.84
N ASP A 1140 -15.98 17.39 7.00
CA ASP A 1140 -14.91 16.50 7.47
C ASP A 1140 -13.76 17.25 8.16
N VAL A 1141 -13.29 18.36 7.58
CA VAL A 1141 -12.24 19.23 8.15
C VAL A 1141 -12.67 19.76 9.52
N VAL A 1142 -13.86 20.37 9.60
CA VAL A 1142 -14.40 20.93 10.85
C VAL A 1142 -14.63 19.83 11.88
N ARG A 1143 -15.15 18.65 11.48
CA ARG A 1143 -15.28 17.50 12.38
C ARG A 1143 -13.92 17.02 12.89
N GLY A 1144 -12.88 17.00 12.05
CA GLY A 1144 -11.52 16.62 12.44
C GLY A 1144 -10.96 17.52 13.54
N VAL A 1145 -11.05 18.84 13.34
CA VAL A 1145 -10.57 19.85 14.31
C VAL A 1145 -11.43 19.90 15.58
N VAL A 1146 -12.76 19.85 15.46
CA VAL A 1146 -13.66 19.98 16.62
C VAL A 1146 -13.67 18.71 17.49
N ASN A 1147 -13.37 17.53 16.94
CA ASN A 1147 -13.05 16.35 17.77
C ASN A 1147 -11.77 16.55 18.60
N GLU A 1148 -10.82 17.37 18.15
CA GLU A 1148 -9.59 17.65 18.89
C GLU A 1148 -9.79 18.68 19.99
N PHE A 1149 -10.66 19.67 19.77
CA PHE A 1149 -11.15 20.53 20.85
C PHE A 1149 -11.83 19.73 21.97
N ARG A 1150 -12.48 18.61 21.66
CA ARG A 1150 -13.11 17.76 22.67
C ARG A 1150 -12.13 16.88 23.46
N GLN A 1151 -10.90 16.70 22.97
CA GLN A 1151 -9.84 15.91 23.63
C GLN A 1151 -8.94 16.79 24.52
#